data_AF-A0A955XNS9-F1
#
_entry.id   AF-A0A955XNS9-F1
#
_cell.length_a   1.000
_cell.length_b   1.000
_cell.length_c   1.000
_cell.angle_alpha   90.00
_cell.angle_beta   90.00
_cell.angle_gamma   90.00
#
_symmetry.space_group_name_H-M   'P 1'
#
loop_
_entity.id
_entity.type
_entity.pdbx_description
1 polymer ?
#
loop_
_entity_poly.entity_id
_entity_poly.type
_entity_poly.pdbx_seq_one_letter_code
_entity_poly.pdbx_strand_id
1 'polypeptide(L)'
;MRARALVLPLLVALAAVACGPTEDPAADVTAAGSLKANLVIPEGDDDVASIRLEVFDADGTVVETHTVEPGDQPVPGTDEVRRGGDVLMTLRPGDYRVVATPLDVDGAPSARCGRAAEDVSVQRGRTTEIVLAMQCDDGGTGGLDVVLTLEHPPVITDLQLDPGKFVDACQPTVARLTVVDAEADTLRYAWSQVGGPAELLLNGNGGAAWIAGDTAGTYEVEVVVTDAGGATASLAFPVHVQGDSPNGCPGGDVDQDGVPEIVDNCPGVFDPTQADRDGDGLGDVCVDGPNAPLFLDFVTDGQLQPAQPFATPILQAERPVARLVGPDGDTVDFVANELLVAADRRADVDALLGRFGGEVLATFDPADLGATDAPALYQVRVELDAVDPADLPALARAAQPQSRGVHRVSSDDGLRLLTVAATAHSDMGLKVAMNFLLTGDDVPRGFTTESAAGPGAYSSDAFDWPYLNRGSAQDFGAADAWRLLAGAGRLGTRVRMLIADGGFLAHPDLPGDAIAINGPLGRANPGTCGGNPCLWHGTQVTATAAALPDNGFGVAGSGGPVVRPLMLQSPDPDFVSYLRYIFRDIPAALGSGGRIVNISASGDIPAAACAFACPALNIATRALRSANVLVYASAGNDGRDVDSEDCFLRICWEGFARIPCELDAVECVGGLAWDSDVKAGNSAFGRDRENTVDIYGPYTVYGPTPDGGGAVPDQASLINGTSFSSPFVAGCAALVMAADPALSAGRVARLLRDTAHTGGRDGRV
;
A
#
# COMPACT_ATOMS: atom_id res chain seq x y z
N MET A 1 -25.51 70.71 9.06
CA MET A 1 -25.70 69.63 8.07
C MET A 1 -24.61 68.60 8.35
N ARG A 2 -24.95 67.46 8.99
CA ARG A 2 -25.09 66.09 8.44
C ARG A 2 -23.82 65.61 7.70
N ALA A 3 -23.25 64.41 7.90
CA ALA A 3 -23.59 63.19 8.65
C ALA A 3 -22.30 62.34 8.79
N ARG A 4 -21.91 61.92 10.01
CA ARG A 4 -21.99 60.57 10.63
C ARG A 4 -21.26 59.41 9.92
N ALA A 5 -20.15 59.01 10.57
CA ALA A 5 -19.46 57.72 10.50
C ALA A 5 -19.89 56.80 11.67
N LEU A 6 -19.65 55.48 11.56
CA LEU A 6 -19.38 54.46 12.62
C LEU A 6 -19.27 53.09 11.89
N VAL A 7 -18.17 52.32 11.86
CA VAL A 7 -17.39 51.56 12.88
C VAL A 7 -18.10 50.28 13.43
N LEU A 8 -17.40 49.15 13.23
CA LEU A 8 -17.40 47.73 13.76
C LEU A 8 -17.70 47.59 15.30
N PRO A 9 -17.71 46.41 16.03
CA PRO A 9 -17.45 44.97 15.70
C PRO A 9 -18.20 43.84 16.53
N LEU A 10 -17.82 42.55 16.29
CA LEU A 10 -17.60 41.33 17.15
C LEU A 10 -18.59 40.73 18.20
N LEU A 11 -18.55 39.36 18.28
CA LEU A 11 -18.54 38.40 19.44
C LEU A 11 -19.75 37.47 19.80
N VAL A 12 -19.53 36.18 19.54
CA VAL A 12 -19.72 34.89 20.31
C VAL A 12 -20.43 34.89 21.69
N ALA A 13 -21.33 33.91 21.93
CA ALA A 13 -21.36 33.02 23.13
C ALA A 13 -22.47 31.92 23.13
N LEU A 14 -22.10 30.72 23.60
CA LEU A 14 -22.87 29.50 23.94
C LEU A 14 -23.82 29.67 25.15
N ALA A 15 -24.89 28.84 25.24
CA ALA A 15 -25.28 28.08 26.46
C ALA A 15 -26.42 27.07 26.20
N ALA A 16 -26.37 25.92 26.87
CA ALA A 16 -27.26 24.77 26.78
C ALA A 16 -28.20 24.62 28.01
N VAL A 17 -29.09 23.60 27.95
CA VAL A 17 -29.77 22.82 29.02
C VAL A 17 -31.27 23.09 29.26
N ALA A 18 -32.12 22.06 29.01
CA ALA A 18 -32.98 21.41 30.02
C ALA A 18 -33.84 20.25 29.43
N CYS A 19 -33.80 19.07 30.09
CA CYS A 19 -34.65 17.89 29.85
C CYS A 19 -35.94 17.90 30.70
N GLY A 20 -37.00 17.21 30.23
CA GLY A 20 -38.09 16.67 31.07
C GLY A 20 -39.21 15.96 30.27
N PRO A 21 -39.86 14.88 30.78
CA PRO A 21 -40.40 13.74 30.00
C PRO A 21 -41.95 13.58 30.01
N THR A 22 -42.54 12.81 29.08
CA THR A 22 -43.71 11.90 29.28
C THR A 22 -44.02 11.03 28.03
N GLU A 23 -44.66 9.90 28.30
CA GLU A 23 -44.91 8.66 27.52
C GLU A 23 -45.81 8.74 26.26
N ASP A 24 -45.66 7.72 25.40
CA ASP A 24 -46.37 7.36 24.15
C ASP A 24 -47.60 6.45 24.46
N PRO A 25 -48.75 6.50 23.75
CA PRO A 25 -48.90 5.61 22.58
C PRO A 25 -49.86 6.06 21.45
N ALA A 26 -49.45 5.68 20.23
CA ALA A 26 -50.25 5.24 19.08
C ALA A 26 -50.73 6.28 18.03
N ALA A 27 -50.04 6.17 16.88
CA ALA A 27 -50.45 6.43 15.50
C ALA A 27 -50.52 7.90 15.04
N ASP A 28 -49.34 8.44 14.72
CA ASP A 28 -49.22 9.42 13.64
C ASP A 28 -48.16 8.98 12.61
N VAL A 29 -48.55 9.08 11.35
CA VAL A 29 -47.97 8.45 10.18
C VAL A 29 -47.02 9.43 9.50
N THR A 30 -45.72 9.42 9.81
CA THR A 30 -44.71 10.11 8.97
C THR A 30 -43.29 9.53 9.01
N ALA A 31 -43.05 8.39 9.65
CA ALA A 31 -41.73 7.76 9.65
C ALA A 31 -41.51 6.89 8.40
N ALA A 32 -41.28 7.51 7.25
CA ALA A 32 -40.81 6.82 6.07
C ALA A 32 -39.31 7.03 5.84
N GLY A 33 -38.65 6.01 5.30
CA GLY A 33 -37.37 6.18 4.61
C GLY A 33 -37.64 6.29 3.11
N SER A 34 -36.65 6.74 2.35
CA SER A 34 -36.73 6.72 0.89
C SER A 34 -35.65 5.84 0.32
N LEU A 35 -35.97 5.12 -0.74
CA LEU A 35 -35.03 4.33 -1.51
C LEU A 35 -34.90 5.00 -2.87
N LYS A 36 -33.69 5.35 -3.25
CA LYS A 36 -33.36 5.83 -4.59
C LYS A 36 -32.54 4.75 -5.29
N ALA A 37 -33.02 4.25 -6.42
CA ALA A 37 -32.31 3.28 -7.24
C ALA A 37 -31.85 3.93 -8.53
N ASN A 38 -30.53 4.00 -8.74
CA ASN A 38 -29.96 4.42 -10.01
C ASN A 38 -29.63 3.17 -10.83
N LEU A 39 -30.23 3.05 -12.00
CA LEU A 39 -30.09 1.92 -12.90
C LEU A 39 -29.13 2.32 -14.01
N VAL A 40 -28.10 1.51 -14.25
CA VAL A 40 -27.10 1.77 -15.29
C VAL A 40 -26.98 0.57 -16.23
N ILE A 41 -27.19 0.80 -17.52
CA ILE A 41 -27.00 -0.15 -18.61
C ILE A 41 -25.67 0.17 -19.32
N PRO A 42 -24.76 -0.80 -19.47
CA PRO A 42 -23.53 -0.67 -20.26
C PRO A 42 -23.81 -0.31 -21.73
N GLU A 43 -22.91 0.43 -22.38
CA GLU A 43 -23.06 0.76 -23.81
C GLU A 43 -22.89 -0.48 -24.71
N GLY A 44 -23.87 -0.72 -25.58
CA GLY A 44 -23.90 -1.84 -26.52
C GLY A 44 -25.20 -1.89 -27.32
N ASP A 45 -25.31 -2.79 -28.29
CA ASP A 45 -26.54 -3.01 -29.07
C ASP A 45 -27.55 -3.83 -28.22
N ASP A 46 -28.17 -3.20 -27.22
CA ASP A 46 -29.11 -3.83 -26.28
C ASP A 46 -30.54 -3.94 -26.85
N ASP A 47 -31.29 -4.96 -26.42
CA ASP A 47 -32.72 -5.16 -26.79
C ASP A 47 -33.69 -4.61 -25.72
N VAL A 48 -33.22 -3.77 -24.79
CA VAL A 48 -33.99 -3.33 -23.61
C VAL A 48 -34.89 -2.13 -23.94
N ALA A 49 -36.19 -2.36 -23.83
CA ALA A 49 -37.22 -1.34 -24.00
C ALA A 49 -37.68 -0.73 -22.67
N SER A 50 -37.73 -1.51 -21.59
CA SER A 50 -38.10 -1.04 -20.25
C SER A 50 -37.48 -1.90 -19.15
N ILE A 51 -37.48 -1.41 -17.91
CA ILE A 51 -36.94 -2.12 -16.75
C ILE A 51 -38.03 -2.20 -15.69
N ARG A 52 -38.38 -3.42 -15.26
CA ARG A 52 -39.30 -3.64 -14.14
C ARG A 52 -38.54 -3.84 -12.84
N LEU A 53 -38.80 -2.97 -11.87
CA LEU A 53 -38.27 -3.00 -10.52
C LEU A 53 -39.32 -3.58 -9.55
N GLU A 54 -38.99 -4.66 -8.87
CA GLU A 54 -39.84 -5.33 -7.88
C GLU A 54 -39.14 -5.29 -6.51
N VAL A 55 -39.83 -4.79 -5.48
CA VAL A 55 -39.30 -4.72 -4.09
C VAL A 55 -40.01 -5.77 -3.25
N PHE A 56 -39.23 -6.65 -2.64
CA PHE A 56 -39.69 -7.73 -1.79
C PHE A 56 -39.41 -7.39 -0.33
N ASP A 57 -40.38 -7.63 0.56
CA ASP A 57 -40.13 -7.62 2.00
C ASP A 57 -39.40 -8.89 2.47
N ALA A 58 -39.06 -8.94 3.76
CA ALA A 58 -38.36 -10.06 4.38
C ALA A 58 -39.10 -11.42 4.25
N ASP A 59 -40.41 -11.40 4.02
CA ASP A 59 -41.22 -12.61 3.82
C ASP A 59 -41.25 -13.04 2.33
N GLY A 60 -40.54 -12.33 1.46
CA GLY A 60 -40.50 -12.58 0.01
C GLY A 60 -41.75 -12.11 -0.72
N THR A 61 -42.55 -11.23 -0.12
CA THR A 61 -43.75 -10.68 -0.75
C THR A 61 -43.41 -9.38 -1.47
N VAL A 62 -43.87 -9.22 -2.72
CA VAL A 62 -43.70 -7.96 -3.46
C VAL A 62 -44.53 -6.86 -2.79
N VAL A 63 -43.83 -5.87 -2.23
CA VAL A 63 -44.45 -4.71 -1.58
C VAL A 63 -44.56 -3.49 -2.50
N GLU A 64 -43.69 -3.39 -3.52
CA GLU A 64 -43.73 -2.32 -4.52
C GLU A 64 -43.28 -2.83 -5.90
N THR A 65 -43.81 -2.24 -6.97
CA THR A 65 -43.40 -2.54 -8.35
C THR A 65 -43.45 -1.29 -9.23
N HIS A 66 -42.36 -1.01 -9.95
CA HIS A 66 -42.24 0.14 -10.84
C HIS A 66 -41.63 -0.28 -12.17
N THR A 67 -42.08 0.32 -13.28
CA THR A 67 -41.45 0.11 -14.59
C THR A 67 -40.92 1.45 -15.10
N VAL A 68 -39.67 1.46 -15.57
CA VAL A 68 -39.00 2.66 -16.09
C VAL A 68 -38.49 2.43 -17.49
N GLU A 69 -38.66 3.44 -18.34
CA GLU A 69 -38.01 3.50 -19.66
C GLU A 69 -36.60 4.07 -19.51
N PRO A 70 -35.55 3.35 -19.96
CA PRO A 70 -34.16 3.80 -19.76
C PRO A 70 -33.79 4.95 -20.70
N GLY A 71 -33.17 6.00 -20.15
CA GLY A 71 -32.64 7.19 -20.85
C GLY A 71 -31.27 7.61 -20.33
N ASP A 72 -30.68 8.68 -20.88
CA ASP A 72 -29.30 9.10 -20.54
C ASP A 72 -29.17 9.54 -19.07
N GLN A 73 -28.35 8.82 -18.29
CA GLN A 73 -28.05 9.10 -16.89
C GLN A 73 -26.55 9.33 -16.68
N PRO A 74 -26.15 10.39 -15.96
CA PRO A 74 -24.75 10.57 -15.56
C PRO A 74 -24.36 9.50 -14.52
N VAL A 75 -23.18 8.91 -14.69
CA VAL A 75 -22.60 7.96 -13.75
C VAL A 75 -21.97 8.73 -12.57
N PRO A 76 -22.37 8.47 -11.31
CA PRO A 76 -21.83 9.20 -10.16
C PRO A 76 -20.31 9.06 -10.04
N GLY A 77 -19.60 10.19 -9.92
CA GLY A 77 -18.14 10.21 -9.75
C GLY A 77 -17.35 10.13 -11.06
N THR A 78 -18.02 10.14 -12.23
CA THR A 78 -17.37 10.21 -13.55
C THR A 78 -18.07 11.23 -14.44
N ASP A 79 -17.42 11.62 -15.55
CA ASP A 79 -18.04 12.43 -16.60
C ASP A 79 -18.82 11.57 -17.63
N GLU A 80 -19.00 10.28 -17.32
CA GLU A 80 -19.61 9.30 -18.21
C GLU A 80 -21.14 9.37 -18.14
N VAL A 81 -21.81 9.24 -19.29
CA VAL A 81 -23.28 9.19 -19.40
C VAL A 81 -23.66 7.84 -19.95
N ARG A 82 -24.49 7.09 -19.22
CA ARG A 82 -24.94 5.75 -19.58
C ARG A 82 -26.46 5.67 -19.64
N ARG A 83 -26.98 4.76 -20.45
CA ARG A 83 -28.42 4.56 -20.57
C ARG A 83 -28.95 3.88 -19.31
N GLY A 84 -30.00 4.42 -18.68
CA GLY A 84 -30.33 4.08 -17.30
C GLY A 84 -31.64 4.70 -16.81
N GLY A 85 -31.98 4.48 -15.54
CA GLY A 85 -33.25 4.98 -14.97
C GLY A 85 -33.10 5.28 -13.49
N ASP A 86 -33.71 6.36 -13.03
CA ASP A 86 -33.70 6.76 -11.62
C ASP A 86 -35.10 6.62 -11.03
N VAL A 87 -35.22 5.86 -9.94
CA VAL A 87 -36.48 5.66 -9.22
C VAL A 87 -36.30 6.01 -7.77
N LEU A 88 -37.05 7.02 -7.32
CA LEU A 88 -37.22 7.33 -5.91
C LEU A 88 -38.57 6.81 -5.43
N MET A 89 -38.55 5.98 -4.39
CA MET A 89 -39.75 5.49 -3.72
C MET A 89 -39.65 5.64 -2.21
N THR A 90 -40.80 5.64 -1.54
CA THR A 90 -40.89 5.84 -0.09
C THR A 90 -41.33 4.53 0.54
N LEU A 91 -40.49 3.95 1.38
CA LEU A 91 -40.72 2.66 2.02
C LEU A 91 -40.75 2.82 3.55
N ARG A 92 -41.40 1.88 4.23
CA ARG A 92 -41.30 1.81 5.69
C ARG A 92 -39.86 1.41 6.05
N PRO A 93 -39.33 1.83 7.21
CA PRO A 93 -38.03 1.34 7.65
C PRO A 93 -38.04 -0.19 7.81
N GLY A 94 -37.04 -0.86 7.25
CA GLY A 94 -36.96 -2.31 7.19
C GLY A 94 -35.99 -2.79 6.10
N ASP A 95 -35.77 -4.09 6.04
CA ASP A 95 -34.92 -4.74 5.05
C ASP A 95 -35.76 -5.25 3.88
N TYR A 96 -35.27 -4.99 2.67
CA TYR A 96 -35.96 -5.31 1.42
C TYR A 96 -34.99 -5.91 0.41
N ARG A 97 -35.49 -6.74 -0.50
CA ARG A 97 -34.76 -7.13 -1.70
C ARG A 97 -35.33 -6.41 -2.92
N VAL A 98 -34.48 -5.74 -3.69
CA VAL A 98 -34.88 -5.01 -4.89
C VAL A 98 -34.41 -5.78 -6.11
N VAL A 99 -35.28 -6.04 -7.08
CA VAL A 99 -34.96 -6.79 -8.30
C VAL A 99 -35.32 -5.97 -9.52
N ALA A 100 -34.34 -5.67 -10.38
CA ALA A 100 -34.49 -5.01 -11.66
C ALA A 100 -34.43 -6.03 -12.81
N THR A 101 -35.50 -6.13 -13.60
CA THR A 101 -35.63 -7.03 -14.74
C THR A 101 -35.69 -6.23 -16.04
N PRO A 102 -34.71 -6.36 -16.95
CA PRO A 102 -34.78 -5.74 -18.27
C PRO A 102 -35.80 -6.47 -19.14
N LEU A 103 -36.65 -5.71 -19.83
CA LEU A 103 -37.71 -6.21 -20.70
C LEU A 103 -37.49 -5.72 -22.13
N ASP A 104 -37.73 -6.61 -23.09
CA ASP A 104 -37.72 -6.30 -24.51
C ASP A 104 -38.97 -5.51 -24.94
N VAL A 105 -39.04 -5.19 -26.24
CA VAL A 105 -40.16 -4.44 -26.84
C VAL A 105 -41.51 -5.16 -26.73
N ASP A 106 -41.52 -6.48 -26.52
CA ASP A 106 -42.72 -7.30 -26.35
C ASP A 106 -43.08 -7.48 -24.86
N GLY A 107 -42.28 -6.91 -23.94
CA GLY A 107 -42.47 -6.99 -22.49
C GLY A 107 -42.01 -8.31 -21.88
N ALA A 108 -41.29 -9.15 -22.65
CA ALA A 108 -40.64 -10.35 -22.15
C ALA A 108 -39.25 -10.02 -21.60
N PRO A 109 -38.67 -10.84 -20.70
CA PRO A 109 -37.29 -10.62 -20.24
C PRO A 109 -36.32 -10.56 -21.43
N SER A 110 -35.44 -9.55 -21.41
CA SER A 110 -34.42 -9.33 -22.45
C SER A 110 -33.59 -10.59 -22.68
N ALA A 111 -33.30 -10.88 -23.95
CA ALA A 111 -32.48 -12.02 -24.33
C ALA A 111 -30.98 -11.69 -24.30
N ARG A 112 -30.62 -10.39 -24.25
CA ARG A 112 -29.24 -9.90 -24.25
C ARG A 112 -28.76 -9.36 -22.90
N CYS A 113 -29.67 -9.01 -21.99
CA CYS A 113 -29.36 -8.38 -20.72
C CYS A 113 -29.87 -9.17 -19.50
N GLY A 114 -29.03 -9.34 -18.49
CA GLY A 114 -29.36 -10.02 -17.24
C GLY A 114 -30.06 -9.13 -16.20
N ARG A 115 -30.89 -9.73 -15.34
CA ARG A 115 -31.49 -9.06 -14.18
C ARG A 115 -30.43 -8.67 -13.13
N ALA A 116 -30.68 -7.59 -12.39
CA ALA A 116 -29.87 -7.17 -11.24
C ALA A 116 -30.71 -7.21 -9.95
N ALA A 117 -30.11 -7.50 -8.80
CA ALA A 117 -30.81 -7.49 -7.52
C ALA A 117 -29.88 -7.13 -6.36
N GLU A 118 -30.41 -6.45 -5.35
CA GLU A 118 -29.67 -6.01 -4.15
C GLU A 118 -30.57 -6.03 -2.91
N ASP A 119 -30.00 -6.43 -1.76
CA ASP A 119 -30.67 -6.35 -0.47
C ASP A 119 -30.35 -5.01 0.19
N VAL A 120 -31.36 -4.31 0.67
CA VAL A 120 -31.25 -2.92 1.13
C VAL A 120 -32.02 -2.67 2.42
N SER A 121 -31.37 -1.98 3.36
CA SER A 121 -32.00 -1.50 4.58
C SER A 121 -32.47 -0.05 4.42
N VAL A 122 -33.77 0.18 4.56
CA VAL A 122 -34.35 1.53 4.55
C VAL A 122 -34.40 2.06 5.98
N GLN A 123 -33.78 3.22 6.20
CA GLN A 123 -33.74 3.87 7.52
C GLN A 123 -34.71 5.06 7.59
N ARG A 124 -35.32 5.26 8.76
CA ARG A 124 -36.25 6.37 9.02
C ARG A 124 -35.62 7.72 8.69
N GLY A 125 -36.27 8.53 7.86
CA GLY A 125 -35.85 9.89 7.55
C GLY A 125 -34.56 10.02 6.76
N ARG A 126 -34.05 8.91 6.21
CA ARG A 126 -32.87 8.86 5.34
C ARG A 126 -33.26 8.37 3.95
N THR A 127 -32.54 8.84 2.94
CA THR A 127 -32.58 8.27 1.60
C THR A 127 -31.46 7.25 1.50
N THR A 128 -31.80 5.97 1.39
CA THR A 128 -30.85 4.93 1.02
C THR A 128 -30.73 4.96 -0.51
N GLU A 129 -29.52 5.16 -1.02
CA GLU A 129 -29.26 5.18 -2.47
C GLU A 129 -28.52 3.90 -2.85
N ILE A 130 -29.05 3.18 -3.84
CA ILE A 130 -28.47 1.95 -4.38
C ILE A 130 -28.24 2.10 -5.88
N VAL A 131 -27.27 1.38 -6.42
CA VAL A 131 -26.95 1.38 -7.85
C VAL A 131 -27.01 -0.04 -8.36
N LEU A 132 -27.98 -0.32 -9.22
CA LEU A 132 -28.12 -1.63 -9.86
C LEU A 132 -27.58 -1.56 -11.29
N ALA A 133 -26.50 -2.29 -11.55
CA ALA A 133 -25.91 -2.43 -12.88
C ALA A 133 -26.38 -3.75 -13.52
N MET A 134 -27.00 -3.66 -14.70
CA MET A 134 -27.41 -4.84 -15.48
C MET A 134 -26.37 -5.14 -16.56
N GLN A 135 -26.04 -6.40 -16.78
CA GLN A 135 -25.01 -6.80 -17.75
C GLN A 135 -25.67 -7.15 -19.09
N CYS A 136 -25.18 -6.59 -20.20
CA CYS A 136 -25.69 -6.79 -21.56
C CYS A 136 -24.60 -7.29 -22.51
N ASP A 137 -24.93 -8.20 -23.43
CA ASP A 137 -24.00 -8.80 -24.40
C ASP A 137 -23.84 -7.97 -25.70
N ASP A 138 -22.61 -7.52 -26.01
CA ASP A 138 -22.26 -6.72 -27.19
C ASP A 138 -21.37 -7.43 -28.24
N GLY A 139 -21.07 -8.73 -28.08
CA GLY A 139 -20.43 -9.53 -29.14
C GLY A 139 -18.91 -9.36 -29.36
N GLY A 140 -18.16 -8.79 -28.41
CA GLY A 140 -16.69 -8.74 -28.39
C GLY A 140 -16.14 -8.55 -26.97
N THR A 141 -14.92 -9.02 -26.67
CA THR A 141 -14.37 -9.10 -25.30
C THR A 141 -14.34 -7.75 -24.56
N GLY A 142 -15.28 -7.57 -23.63
CA GLY A 142 -15.34 -6.47 -22.67
C GLY A 142 -14.46 -6.68 -21.44
N GLY A 143 -14.08 -5.57 -20.80
CA GLY A 143 -13.41 -5.53 -19.50
C GLY A 143 -14.43 -5.41 -18.37
N LEU A 144 -14.29 -6.29 -17.38
CA LEU A 144 -15.03 -6.29 -16.12
C LEU A 144 -14.13 -5.67 -15.04
N ASP A 145 -14.59 -4.58 -14.43
CA ASP A 145 -14.10 -4.16 -13.11
C ASP A 145 -15.29 -4.15 -12.15
N VAL A 146 -15.45 -5.30 -11.50
CA VAL A 146 -16.33 -5.55 -10.37
C VAL A 146 -15.63 -6.61 -9.53
N VAL A 147 -15.38 -6.31 -8.26
CA VAL A 147 -15.09 -7.34 -7.26
C VAL A 147 -16.44 -7.80 -6.69
N LEU A 148 -16.86 -8.97 -7.13
CA LEU A 148 -17.84 -9.81 -6.46
C LEU A 148 -17.16 -11.18 -6.36
N THR A 149 -16.84 -11.61 -5.15
CA THR A 149 -16.53 -13.01 -4.91
C THR A 149 -17.84 -13.78 -4.89
N LEU A 150 -17.86 -14.94 -5.57
CA LEU A 150 -18.86 -15.95 -5.33
C LEU A 150 -18.38 -16.71 -4.11
N GLU A 151 -19.06 -16.55 -2.98
CA GLU A 151 -18.87 -17.47 -1.86
C GLU A 151 -19.54 -18.79 -2.27
N HIS A 152 -18.78 -19.87 -2.44
CA HIS A 152 -19.36 -21.20 -2.57
C HIS A 152 -19.40 -21.84 -1.18
N PRO A 153 -20.55 -22.42 -0.75
CA PRO A 153 -20.56 -23.17 0.49
C PRO A 153 -19.50 -24.28 0.44
N PRO A 154 -18.78 -24.53 1.55
CA PRO A 154 -17.78 -25.57 1.59
C PRO A 154 -18.40 -26.92 1.21
N VAL A 155 -17.69 -27.75 0.45
CA VAL A 155 -18.19 -29.07 0.06
C VAL A 155 -17.48 -30.15 0.87
N ILE A 156 -18.24 -30.87 1.68
CA ILE A 156 -17.74 -32.07 2.36
C ILE A 156 -17.63 -33.18 1.31
N THR A 157 -16.39 -33.57 0.97
CA THR A 157 -16.09 -34.52 -0.10
C THR A 157 -15.80 -35.93 0.40
N ASP A 158 -15.36 -36.08 1.64
CA ASP A 158 -15.07 -37.37 2.26
C ASP A 158 -15.31 -37.33 3.78
N LEU A 159 -15.68 -38.48 4.34
CA LEU A 159 -15.76 -38.74 5.78
C LEU A 159 -15.12 -40.11 6.06
N GLN A 160 -14.03 -40.10 6.81
CA GLN A 160 -13.35 -41.31 7.29
C GLN A 160 -13.62 -41.52 8.77
N LEU A 161 -13.91 -42.77 9.15
CA LEU A 161 -14.10 -43.18 10.54
C LEU A 161 -13.09 -44.28 10.86
N ASP A 162 -12.25 -44.06 11.87
CA ASP A 162 -11.22 -45.01 12.31
C ASP A 162 -11.40 -45.30 13.81
N PRO A 163 -11.66 -46.55 14.24
CA PRO A 163 -11.62 -47.81 13.46
C PRO A 163 -12.86 -48.07 12.60
N GLY A 164 -13.91 -47.25 12.72
CA GLY A 164 -15.11 -47.35 11.90
C GLY A 164 -16.36 -46.82 12.61
N LYS A 165 -17.51 -46.97 11.95
CA LYS A 165 -18.81 -46.53 12.49
C LYS A 165 -19.46 -47.51 13.50
N PHE A 166 -18.83 -48.66 13.72
CA PHE A 166 -19.26 -49.65 14.71
C PHE A 166 -18.15 -49.77 15.74
N VAL A 167 -18.45 -49.42 16.98
CA VAL A 167 -17.51 -49.45 18.10
C VAL A 167 -18.15 -50.11 19.31
N ASP A 168 -17.34 -50.69 20.19
CA ASP A 168 -17.82 -51.14 21.50
C ASP A 168 -18.03 -49.93 22.44
N ALA A 169 -18.79 -50.11 23.50
CA ALA A 169 -18.94 -49.10 24.55
C ALA A 169 -17.56 -48.63 25.05
N CYS A 170 -17.40 -47.31 25.16
CA CYS A 170 -16.16 -46.63 25.56
C CYS A 170 -14.98 -46.79 24.57
N GLN A 171 -15.17 -47.45 23.43
CA GLN A 171 -14.17 -47.48 22.37
C GLN A 171 -14.34 -46.25 21.47
N PRO A 172 -13.31 -45.41 21.33
CA PRO A 172 -13.42 -44.24 20.47
C PRO A 172 -13.37 -44.57 18.99
N THR A 173 -14.07 -43.77 18.21
CA THR A 173 -13.87 -43.63 16.77
C THR A 173 -13.54 -42.18 16.44
N VAL A 174 -12.61 -41.97 15.51
CA VAL A 174 -12.23 -40.65 15.04
C VAL A 174 -12.85 -40.42 13.67
N ALA A 175 -13.72 -39.42 13.57
CA ALA A 175 -14.21 -38.88 12.30
C ALA A 175 -13.19 -37.90 11.73
N ARG A 176 -12.85 -38.00 10.44
CA ARG A 176 -12.03 -37.03 9.69
C ARG A 176 -12.74 -36.64 8.40
N LEU A 177 -12.91 -35.35 8.18
CA LEU A 177 -13.52 -34.78 6.99
C LEU A 177 -12.46 -34.35 5.99
N THR A 178 -12.75 -34.53 4.71
CA THR A 178 -12.10 -33.77 3.64
C THR A 178 -13.09 -32.74 3.15
N VAL A 179 -12.80 -31.47 3.37
CA VAL A 179 -13.64 -30.37 2.92
C VAL A 179 -12.88 -29.60 1.85
N VAL A 180 -13.54 -29.37 0.72
CA VAL A 180 -13.02 -28.54 -0.34
C VAL A 180 -13.83 -27.25 -0.32
N ASP A 181 -13.13 -26.16 -0.09
CA ASP A 181 -13.63 -24.81 -0.25
C ASP A 181 -13.07 -24.28 -1.57
N ALA A 182 -13.92 -23.72 -2.43
CA ALA A 182 -13.50 -23.30 -3.77
C ALA A 182 -12.66 -22.01 -3.72
N GLU A 183 -12.81 -21.23 -2.65
CA GLU A 183 -12.18 -19.94 -2.41
C GLU A 183 -10.96 -20.04 -1.47
N ALA A 184 -10.77 -21.19 -0.82
CA ALA A 184 -9.76 -21.47 0.20
C ALA A 184 -9.94 -20.60 1.46
N ASP A 185 -11.18 -20.30 1.82
CA ASP A 185 -11.52 -19.53 3.00
C ASP A 185 -11.27 -20.29 4.31
N THR A 186 -11.20 -19.52 5.41
CA THR A 186 -11.05 -20.12 6.74
C THR A 186 -12.36 -20.79 7.16
N LEU A 187 -12.30 -22.10 7.39
CA LEU A 187 -13.46 -22.91 7.75
C LEU A 187 -13.61 -23.07 9.27
N ARG A 188 -14.84 -22.97 9.76
CA ARG A 188 -15.25 -23.25 11.14
C ARG A 188 -16.10 -24.51 11.19
N TYR A 189 -15.91 -25.35 12.19
CA TYR A 189 -16.59 -26.63 12.32
C TYR A 189 -17.36 -26.71 13.63
N ALA A 190 -18.62 -27.12 13.57
CA ALA A 190 -19.47 -27.32 14.73
C ALA A 190 -20.01 -28.76 14.73
N TRP A 191 -19.55 -29.56 15.68
CA TRP A 191 -19.95 -30.95 15.85
C TRP A 191 -21.04 -31.06 16.92
N SER A 192 -22.09 -31.83 16.66
CA SER A 192 -23.18 -32.02 17.62
C SER A 192 -23.81 -33.42 17.51
N GLN A 193 -24.35 -33.91 18.63
CA GLN A 193 -25.25 -35.05 18.61
C GLN A 193 -26.67 -34.56 18.36
N VAL A 194 -27.30 -35.05 17.29
CA VAL A 194 -28.66 -34.65 16.89
C VAL A 194 -29.72 -35.73 17.13
N GLY A 195 -29.28 -36.95 17.47
CA GLY A 195 -30.18 -38.06 17.80
C GLY A 195 -29.49 -39.23 18.50
N GLY A 196 -30.29 -40.14 19.07
CA GLY A 196 -29.80 -41.34 19.76
C GLY A 196 -29.99 -41.32 21.28
N PRO A 197 -29.35 -42.26 22.01
CA PRO A 197 -29.32 -42.28 23.48
C PRO A 197 -28.70 -41.00 24.08
N ALA A 198 -28.94 -40.73 25.37
CA ALA A 198 -28.42 -39.53 26.03
C ALA A 198 -26.89 -39.60 26.21
N GLU A 199 -26.23 -38.49 25.89
CA GLU A 199 -24.80 -38.19 26.14
C GLU A 199 -23.78 -39.05 25.36
N LEU A 200 -23.48 -38.59 24.14
CA LEU A 200 -22.26 -38.95 23.42
C LEU A 200 -21.08 -38.11 23.93
N LEU A 201 -19.95 -38.74 24.23
CA LEU A 201 -18.69 -38.02 24.41
C LEU A 201 -18.20 -37.61 23.01
N LEU A 202 -18.43 -36.35 22.66
CA LEU A 202 -18.13 -35.76 21.36
C LEU A 202 -17.19 -34.57 21.58
N ASN A 203 -15.95 -34.71 21.10
CA ASN A 203 -15.01 -33.59 21.06
C ASN A 203 -14.59 -33.35 19.61
N GLY A 204 -15.01 -32.21 19.05
CA GLY A 204 -14.68 -31.80 17.69
C GLY A 204 -13.49 -30.86 17.67
N ASN A 205 -12.47 -31.18 16.88
CA ASN A 205 -11.37 -30.28 16.56
C ASN A 205 -11.27 -30.12 15.03
N GLY A 206 -11.74 -28.96 14.56
CA GLY A 206 -11.78 -28.62 13.13
C GLY A 206 -12.47 -29.71 12.31
N GLY A 207 -11.79 -30.15 11.23
CA GLY A 207 -12.27 -31.21 10.36
C GLY A 207 -12.29 -32.61 10.97
N ALA A 208 -11.90 -32.79 12.25
CA ALA A 208 -11.93 -34.07 12.93
C ALA A 208 -12.80 -34.05 14.19
N ALA A 209 -13.37 -35.19 14.58
CA ALA A 209 -14.04 -35.34 15.85
C ALA A 209 -13.78 -36.70 16.48
N TRP A 210 -13.53 -36.69 17.77
CA TRP A 210 -13.46 -37.87 18.62
C TRP A 210 -14.85 -38.19 19.14
N ILE A 211 -15.27 -39.45 18.97
CA ILE A 211 -16.63 -39.90 19.29
C ILE A 211 -16.57 -41.18 20.12
N ALA A 212 -17.20 -41.18 21.29
CA ALA A 212 -17.45 -42.39 22.07
C ALA A 212 -18.82 -42.33 22.78
N GLY A 213 -19.44 -43.49 22.97
CA GLY A 213 -20.64 -43.63 23.79
C GLY A 213 -20.48 -44.76 24.80
N ASP A 214 -21.15 -44.65 25.93
CA ASP A 214 -21.13 -45.66 26.99
C ASP A 214 -22.34 -46.60 26.96
N THR A 215 -23.39 -46.23 26.23
CA THR A 215 -24.66 -46.95 26.16
C THR A 215 -24.88 -47.50 24.76
N ALA A 216 -25.34 -48.75 24.66
CA ALA A 216 -25.64 -49.40 23.39
C ALA A 216 -26.73 -48.63 22.64
N GLY A 217 -26.47 -48.32 21.38
CA GLY A 217 -27.41 -47.57 20.56
C GLY A 217 -26.82 -47.03 19.27
N THR A 218 -27.66 -46.34 18.50
CA THR A 218 -27.24 -45.58 17.33
C THR A 218 -27.34 -44.10 17.67
N TYR A 219 -26.20 -43.41 17.56
CA TYR A 219 -26.06 -41.98 17.79
C TYR A 219 -25.96 -41.30 16.43
N GLU A 220 -26.78 -40.28 16.20
CA GLU A 220 -26.70 -39.45 15.00
C GLU A 220 -25.84 -38.23 15.32
N VAL A 221 -24.72 -38.10 14.63
CA VAL A 221 -23.76 -36.99 14.77
C VAL A 221 -23.87 -36.10 13.54
N GLU A 222 -23.99 -34.80 13.74
CA GLU A 222 -23.98 -33.78 12.68
C GLU A 222 -22.75 -32.89 12.83
N VAL A 223 -22.10 -32.60 11.70
CA VAL A 223 -21.13 -31.52 11.58
C VAL A 223 -21.69 -30.43 10.68
N VAL A 224 -21.58 -29.18 11.12
CA VAL A 224 -21.83 -27.98 10.30
C VAL A 224 -20.49 -27.30 10.06
N VAL A 225 -20.14 -27.11 8.79
CA VAL A 225 -18.96 -26.37 8.36
C VAL A 225 -19.40 -25.01 7.85
N THR A 226 -18.84 -23.93 8.39
CA THR A 226 -19.14 -22.55 8.02
C THR A 226 -17.89 -21.88 7.48
N ASP A 227 -17.96 -21.27 6.30
CA ASP A 227 -16.87 -20.45 5.75
C ASP A 227 -16.83 -19.04 6.38
N ALA A 228 -15.91 -18.20 5.91
CA ALA A 228 -15.75 -16.83 6.41
C ALA A 228 -16.89 -15.90 5.97
N GLY A 229 -17.53 -16.16 4.81
CA GLY A 229 -18.71 -15.45 4.31
C GLY A 229 -20.04 -15.87 4.96
N GLY A 230 -20.02 -16.92 5.78
CA GLY A 230 -21.17 -17.42 6.53
C GLY A 230 -22.02 -18.47 5.81
N ALA A 231 -21.60 -18.99 4.66
CA ALA A 231 -22.27 -20.11 4.02
C ALA A 231 -21.89 -21.42 4.71
N THR A 232 -22.78 -22.41 4.63
CA THR A 232 -22.68 -23.63 5.44
C THR A 232 -22.91 -24.89 4.63
N ALA A 233 -22.18 -25.95 4.97
CA ALA A 233 -22.52 -27.32 4.62
C ALA A 233 -22.65 -28.17 5.87
N SER A 234 -23.62 -29.09 5.87
CA SER A 234 -23.78 -30.04 6.97
C SER A 234 -23.75 -31.49 6.50
N LEU A 235 -23.25 -32.36 7.37
CA LEU A 235 -23.25 -33.81 7.18
C LEU A 235 -23.67 -34.49 8.48
N ALA A 236 -24.75 -35.26 8.41
CA ALA A 236 -25.20 -36.14 9.49
C ALA A 236 -24.85 -37.60 9.19
N PHE A 237 -24.33 -38.33 10.17
CA PHE A 237 -23.99 -39.74 10.05
C PHE A 237 -24.16 -40.53 11.36
N PRO A 238 -24.47 -41.84 11.27
CA PRO A 238 -24.66 -42.68 12.45
C PRO A 238 -23.35 -43.29 12.97
N VAL A 239 -23.20 -43.33 14.30
CA VAL A 239 -22.24 -44.15 15.03
C VAL A 239 -22.99 -45.18 15.87
N HIS A 240 -22.63 -46.45 15.71
CA HIS A 240 -23.27 -47.58 16.40
C HIS A 240 -22.37 -48.09 17.53
N VAL A 241 -22.84 -47.96 18.77
CA VAL A 241 -22.15 -48.42 19.98
C VAL A 241 -22.73 -49.77 20.40
N GLN A 242 -21.86 -50.77 20.64
CA GLN A 242 -22.22 -52.11 21.07
C GLN A 242 -21.83 -52.35 22.55
N GLY A 243 -22.76 -52.92 23.31
CA GLY A 243 -22.57 -53.13 24.76
C GLY A 243 -22.85 -51.87 25.59
N ASP A 244 -22.94 -52.05 26.91
CA ASP A 244 -23.15 -50.96 27.86
C ASP A 244 -21.95 -50.93 28.84
N SER A 245 -21.53 -49.73 29.25
CA SER A 245 -20.61 -49.50 30.36
C SER A 245 -21.34 -48.78 31.50
N PRO A 246 -21.88 -49.53 32.49
CA PRO A 246 -22.72 -48.96 33.56
C PRO A 246 -22.02 -47.94 34.49
N ASN A 247 -20.69 -47.80 34.36
CA ASN A 247 -19.86 -46.94 35.21
C ASN A 247 -19.16 -45.82 34.42
N GLY A 248 -19.54 -45.56 33.16
CA GLY A 248 -18.89 -44.57 32.30
C GLY A 248 -17.55 -45.03 31.69
N CYS A 249 -16.93 -44.19 30.85
CA CYS A 249 -15.65 -44.48 30.21
C CYS A 249 -14.49 -44.38 31.22
N PRO A 250 -13.61 -45.41 31.36
CA PRO A 250 -12.48 -45.35 32.27
C PRO A 250 -11.36 -44.50 31.68
N GLY A 251 -11.29 -43.23 32.07
CA GLY A 251 -10.29 -42.30 31.53
C GLY A 251 -9.85 -41.20 32.48
N GLY A 252 -9.85 -41.42 33.81
CA GLY A 252 -9.42 -40.45 34.82
C GLY A 252 -9.94 -39.02 34.66
N ASP A 253 -9.57 -38.12 35.58
CA ASP A 253 -9.86 -36.67 35.54
C ASP A 253 -8.87 -36.04 36.53
N VAL A 254 -7.67 -35.74 36.03
CA VAL A 254 -6.45 -35.44 36.77
C VAL A 254 -6.52 -34.07 37.41
N ASP A 255 -7.15 -33.11 36.74
CA ASP A 255 -7.34 -31.75 37.24
C ASP A 255 -8.75 -31.45 37.76
N GLN A 256 -9.66 -32.43 37.66
CA GLN A 256 -11.01 -32.45 38.24
C GLN A 256 -11.96 -31.42 37.64
N ASP A 257 -11.81 -31.13 36.35
CA ASP A 257 -12.65 -30.17 35.63
C ASP A 257 -13.92 -30.75 35.02
N GLY A 258 -14.09 -32.08 35.11
CA GLY A 258 -15.23 -32.81 34.60
C GLY A 258 -15.03 -33.36 33.19
N VAL A 259 -13.85 -33.17 32.58
CA VAL A 259 -13.45 -33.69 31.27
C VAL A 259 -12.42 -34.82 31.46
N PRO A 260 -12.70 -36.05 31.00
CA PRO A 260 -11.74 -37.15 31.15
C PRO A 260 -10.45 -36.92 30.34
N GLU A 261 -9.28 -37.35 30.83
CA GLU A 261 -7.96 -37.15 30.16
C GLU A 261 -7.96 -37.53 28.67
N ILE A 262 -8.79 -38.49 28.29
CA ILE A 262 -8.85 -39.00 26.92
C ILE A 262 -9.44 -37.99 25.93
N VAL A 263 -10.12 -36.94 26.42
CA VAL A 263 -10.77 -35.88 25.63
C VAL A 263 -10.48 -34.47 26.15
N ASP A 264 -9.63 -34.34 27.16
CA ASP A 264 -9.23 -33.08 27.75
C ASP A 264 -8.11 -32.41 26.92
N ASN A 265 -8.38 -31.20 26.39
CA ASN A 265 -7.42 -30.38 25.65
C ASN A 265 -6.41 -29.66 26.58
N CYS A 266 -6.60 -29.76 27.90
CA CYS A 266 -5.68 -29.30 28.93
C CYS A 266 -5.53 -30.29 30.10
N PRO A 267 -4.99 -31.53 29.92
CA PRO A 267 -5.00 -32.66 30.89
C PRO A 267 -4.46 -32.45 32.32
N GLY A 268 -3.98 -31.27 32.66
CA GLY A 268 -3.49 -30.93 34.00
C GLY A 268 -3.82 -29.50 34.42
N VAL A 269 -4.72 -28.83 33.71
CA VAL A 269 -5.16 -27.46 33.97
C VAL A 269 -6.67 -27.38 33.82
N PHE A 270 -7.36 -27.28 34.96
CA PHE A 270 -8.82 -27.23 35.04
C PHE A 270 -9.43 -26.28 34.00
N ASP A 271 -10.07 -26.86 32.97
CA ASP A 271 -10.81 -26.19 31.90
C ASP A 271 -12.08 -26.96 31.50
N PRO A 272 -13.18 -26.80 32.26
CA PRO A 272 -14.46 -27.42 31.92
C PRO A 272 -15.05 -26.93 30.59
N THR A 273 -14.49 -25.87 29.98
CA THR A 273 -15.02 -25.26 28.76
C THR A 273 -14.37 -25.78 27.50
N GLN A 274 -13.16 -26.35 27.63
CA GLN A 274 -12.37 -26.90 26.54
C GLN A 274 -12.26 -25.91 25.37
N ALA A 275 -12.14 -24.62 25.68
CA ALA A 275 -12.06 -23.58 24.67
C ALA A 275 -10.72 -23.72 23.94
N ASP A 276 -10.74 -23.82 22.63
CA ASP A 276 -9.55 -23.94 21.77
C ASP A 276 -9.79 -23.03 20.56
N ARG A 277 -9.31 -21.79 20.67
CA ARG A 277 -9.66 -20.72 19.72
C ARG A 277 -8.96 -20.88 18.38
N ASP A 278 -7.78 -21.49 18.36
CA ASP A 278 -6.95 -21.68 17.16
C ASP A 278 -7.00 -23.12 16.62
N GLY A 279 -7.63 -24.05 17.34
CA GLY A 279 -7.96 -25.40 16.85
C GLY A 279 -6.76 -26.32 16.76
N ASP A 280 -5.73 -26.11 17.59
CA ASP A 280 -4.50 -26.90 17.55
C ASP A 280 -4.56 -28.17 18.43
N GLY A 281 -5.66 -28.35 19.17
CA GLY A 281 -5.90 -29.47 20.09
C GLY A 281 -5.37 -29.24 21.51
N LEU A 282 -4.88 -28.03 21.81
CA LEU A 282 -4.53 -27.56 23.14
C LEU A 282 -5.50 -26.45 23.57
N GLY A 283 -6.04 -26.52 24.79
CA GLY A 283 -7.01 -25.53 25.23
C GLY A 283 -6.41 -24.16 25.57
N ASP A 284 -7.16 -23.10 25.25
CA ASP A 284 -6.93 -21.69 25.56
C ASP A 284 -6.39 -21.53 26.99
N VAL A 285 -6.93 -22.27 27.96
CA VAL A 285 -6.55 -22.14 29.38
C VAL A 285 -5.11 -22.62 29.63
N CYS A 286 -4.64 -23.64 28.91
CA CYS A 286 -3.26 -24.13 28.99
C CYS A 286 -2.30 -23.51 27.97
N VAL A 287 -2.76 -22.65 27.04
CA VAL A 287 -1.90 -21.83 26.14
C VAL A 287 -1.83 -20.34 26.53
N ASP A 288 -2.91 -19.76 27.05
CA ASP A 288 -3.03 -18.35 27.46
C ASP A 288 -2.92 -18.15 28.99
N GLY A 289 -2.90 -19.24 29.77
CA GLY A 289 -2.75 -19.22 31.21
C GLY A 289 -1.34 -18.82 31.69
N PRO A 290 -1.20 -18.27 32.91
CA PRO A 290 0.10 -17.88 33.48
C PRO A 290 1.07 -19.06 33.72
N ASN A 291 0.65 -20.31 33.46
CA ASN A 291 1.42 -21.54 33.59
C ASN A 291 1.51 -22.38 32.29
N ALA A 292 1.14 -21.82 31.13
CA ALA A 292 1.19 -22.50 29.83
C ALA A 292 2.62 -22.93 29.44
N PRO A 293 2.87 -24.19 29.01
CA PRO A 293 4.15 -24.56 28.39
C PRO A 293 4.27 -23.92 27.00
N LEU A 294 5.37 -23.19 26.78
CA LEU A 294 5.65 -22.41 25.57
C LEU A 294 5.89 -23.33 24.34
N PHE A 295 4.91 -23.48 23.45
CA PHE A 295 5.07 -24.18 22.17
C PHE A 295 5.66 -23.23 21.11
N LEU A 296 6.82 -23.60 20.57
CA LEU A 296 7.52 -22.94 19.46
C LEU A 296 8.04 -24.03 18.54
N ASP A 297 7.76 -23.94 17.25
CA ASP A 297 8.23 -24.92 16.26
C ASP A 297 8.63 -24.26 14.93
N PHE A 298 9.47 -24.95 14.16
CA PHE A 298 9.93 -24.53 12.83
C PHE A 298 9.89 -25.71 11.85
N VAL A 299 9.16 -25.57 10.74
CA VAL A 299 8.93 -26.65 9.78
C VAL A 299 9.27 -26.23 8.35
N THR A 300 9.74 -27.18 7.54
CA THR A 300 9.94 -26.96 6.10
C THR A 300 8.59 -27.11 5.37
N ASP A 301 8.23 -26.12 4.54
CA ASP A 301 7.06 -26.16 3.67
C ASP A 301 7.48 -25.97 2.21
N GLY A 302 7.43 -27.06 1.45
CA GLY A 302 7.82 -27.06 0.03
C GLY A 302 6.84 -26.36 -0.92
N GLN A 303 5.66 -25.93 -0.44
CA GLN A 303 4.75 -25.10 -1.22
C GLN A 303 5.12 -23.61 -1.15
N LEU A 304 5.91 -23.20 -0.15
CA LEU A 304 6.41 -21.83 -0.05
C LEU A 304 7.49 -21.56 -1.10
N GLN A 305 7.40 -20.41 -1.76
CA GLN A 305 8.40 -19.94 -2.72
C GLN A 305 8.88 -18.54 -2.32
N PRO A 306 10.19 -18.27 -2.30
CA PRO A 306 10.73 -16.93 -2.14
C PRO A 306 10.37 -16.05 -3.36
N ALA A 307 10.38 -14.73 -3.20
CA ALA A 307 10.05 -13.80 -4.28
C ALA A 307 11.02 -13.91 -5.46
N GLN A 308 12.28 -14.23 -5.16
CA GLN A 308 13.32 -14.57 -6.13
C GLN A 308 14.06 -15.81 -5.61
N PRO A 309 14.32 -16.83 -6.45
CA PRO A 309 14.99 -18.06 -6.01
C PRO A 309 16.49 -17.88 -5.74
N PHE A 310 17.10 -16.80 -6.26
CA PHE A 310 18.52 -16.50 -6.11
C PHE A 310 18.75 -15.01 -5.81
N ALA A 311 19.70 -14.70 -4.93
CA ALA A 311 20.18 -13.34 -4.70
C ALA A 311 21.33 -12.97 -5.64
N THR A 312 21.53 -11.66 -5.89
CA THR A 312 22.58 -11.15 -6.79
C THR A 312 23.97 -11.68 -6.38
N PRO A 313 24.74 -12.28 -7.30
CA PRO A 313 26.05 -12.85 -6.99
C PRO A 313 27.07 -11.77 -6.60
N ILE A 314 27.72 -11.91 -5.43
CA ILE A 314 28.85 -11.05 -5.03
C ILE A 314 30.18 -11.56 -5.64
N LEU A 315 30.26 -12.86 -5.97
CA LEU A 315 31.48 -13.54 -6.45
C LEU A 315 31.21 -14.59 -7.56
N GLN A 316 30.20 -14.36 -8.42
CA GLN A 316 29.77 -15.29 -9.49
C GLN A 316 29.26 -16.67 -9.02
N ALA A 317 29.02 -16.88 -7.72
CA ALA A 317 28.38 -18.09 -7.18
C ALA A 317 26.87 -17.87 -6.98
N GLU A 318 26.07 -18.92 -7.22
CA GLU A 318 24.64 -18.93 -6.89
C GLU A 318 24.43 -18.70 -5.39
N ARG A 319 23.52 -17.79 -5.04
CA ARG A 319 23.15 -17.47 -3.65
C ARG A 319 21.70 -17.90 -3.44
N PRO A 320 21.47 -19.13 -2.95
CA PRO A 320 20.11 -19.67 -2.79
C PRO A 320 19.31 -18.82 -1.80
N VAL A 321 18.02 -18.68 -2.02
CA VAL A 321 17.11 -17.88 -1.18
C VAL A 321 16.09 -18.78 -0.50
N ALA A 322 15.80 -18.48 0.76
CA ALA A 322 14.74 -19.11 1.54
C ALA A 322 13.74 -18.04 2.02
N ARG A 323 12.47 -18.43 2.14
CA ARG A 323 11.38 -17.65 2.74
C ARG A 323 11.04 -18.20 4.11
N LEU A 324 10.86 -17.32 5.09
CA LEU A 324 10.30 -17.61 6.41
C LEU A 324 8.90 -16.99 6.50
N VAL A 325 7.94 -17.76 7.02
CA VAL A 325 6.58 -17.32 7.32
C VAL A 325 6.29 -17.51 8.79
N GLY A 326 5.87 -16.44 9.47
CA GLY A 326 5.51 -16.45 10.88
C GLY A 326 4.13 -17.06 11.15
N PRO A 327 3.77 -17.25 12.44
CA PRO A 327 2.47 -17.77 12.85
C PRO A 327 1.30 -16.90 12.34
N ASP A 328 1.51 -15.59 12.29
CA ASP A 328 0.53 -14.59 11.85
C ASP A 328 0.47 -14.41 10.31
N GLY A 329 1.24 -15.20 9.56
CA GLY A 329 1.30 -15.14 8.10
C GLY A 329 2.28 -14.11 7.52
N ASP A 330 2.98 -13.35 8.36
CA ASP A 330 4.04 -12.43 7.93
C ASP A 330 5.18 -13.17 7.23
N THR A 331 5.75 -12.58 6.17
CA THR A 331 6.78 -13.22 5.34
C THR A 331 8.08 -12.42 5.26
N VAL A 332 9.21 -13.12 5.18
CA VAL A 332 10.54 -12.51 4.93
C VAL A 332 11.44 -13.46 4.13
N ASP A 333 12.20 -12.94 3.17
CA ASP A 333 13.17 -13.72 2.38
C ASP A 333 14.59 -13.51 2.95
N PHE A 334 15.49 -14.47 2.77
CA PHE A 334 16.90 -14.40 3.19
C PHE A 334 17.79 -15.33 2.37
N VAL A 335 19.09 -15.04 2.30
CA VAL A 335 20.05 -15.92 1.62
C VAL A 335 20.30 -17.16 2.47
N ALA A 336 19.96 -18.33 1.95
CA ALA A 336 19.82 -19.59 2.68
C ALA A 336 21.13 -20.14 3.25
N ASN A 337 22.30 -19.58 2.91
CA ASN A 337 23.61 -20.02 3.41
C ASN A 337 24.53 -18.88 3.91
N GLU A 338 23.99 -17.70 4.21
CA GLU A 338 24.80 -16.54 4.62
C GLU A 338 24.30 -15.86 5.92
N LEU A 339 25.24 -15.49 6.79
CA LEU A 339 24.99 -14.74 8.03
C LEU A 339 25.72 -13.40 8.03
N LEU A 340 25.17 -12.44 8.78
CA LEU A 340 25.85 -11.22 9.19
C LEU A 340 26.27 -11.38 10.65
N VAL A 341 27.55 -11.19 10.95
CA VAL A 341 28.15 -11.40 12.28
C VAL A 341 28.79 -10.09 12.74
N ALA A 342 28.30 -9.51 13.82
CA ALA A 342 28.93 -8.35 14.46
C ALA A 342 29.88 -8.83 15.57
N ALA A 343 31.18 -8.57 15.41
CA ALA A 343 32.22 -9.03 16.33
C ALA A 343 33.36 -8.01 16.52
N ASP A 344 33.77 -7.79 17.77
CA ASP A 344 34.92 -6.93 18.10
C ASP A 344 36.26 -7.57 17.72
N ARG A 345 36.32 -8.91 17.68
CA ARG A 345 37.53 -9.66 17.35
C ARG A 345 37.25 -10.61 16.20
N ARG A 346 38.07 -10.51 15.15
CA ARG A 346 38.06 -11.44 14.02
C ARG A 346 38.14 -12.91 14.44
N ALA A 347 38.88 -13.21 15.51
CA ALA A 347 39.00 -14.56 16.06
C ALA A 347 37.65 -15.20 16.44
N ASP A 348 36.64 -14.42 16.79
CA ASP A 348 35.32 -14.93 17.16
C ASP A 348 34.52 -15.36 15.91
N VAL A 349 34.73 -14.67 14.78
CA VAL A 349 34.20 -15.06 13.46
C VAL A 349 34.92 -16.30 12.93
N ASP A 350 36.24 -16.36 13.10
CA ASP A 350 37.03 -17.53 12.70
C ASP A 350 36.65 -18.78 13.53
N ALA A 351 36.26 -18.60 14.80
CA ALA A 351 35.73 -19.68 15.63
C ALA A 351 34.37 -20.19 15.12
N LEU A 352 33.50 -19.30 14.63
CA LEU A 352 32.22 -19.69 14.02
C LEU A 352 32.47 -20.53 12.75
N LEU A 353 33.31 -20.02 11.85
CA LEU A 353 33.68 -20.72 10.61
C LEU A 353 34.46 -22.02 10.88
N GLY A 354 35.23 -22.09 11.98
CA GLY A 354 35.86 -23.32 12.42
C GLY A 354 34.88 -24.38 12.92
N ARG A 355 33.71 -23.96 13.45
CA ARG A 355 32.67 -24.87 13.95
C ARG A 355 31.77 -25.39 12.83
N PHE A 356 31.37 -24.52 11.91
CA PHE A 356 30.37 -24.84 10.87
C PHE A 356 30.95 -24.94 9.46
N GLY A 357 32.24 -24.68 9.27
CA GLY A 357 32.81 -24.55 7.92
C GLY A 357 32.40 -23.24 7.24
N GLY A 358 33.06 -22.91 6.13
CA GLY A 358 32.74 -21.74 5.31
C GLY A 358 33.81 -20.64 5.28
N GLU A 359 33.41 -19.45 4.87
CA GLU A 359 34.31 -18.35 4.54
C GLU A 359 33.72 -16.96 4.84
N VAL A 360 34.59 -15.96 4.98
CA VAL A 360 34.18 -14.55 5.05
C VAL A 360 34.06 -14.01 3.62
N LEU A 361 32.87 -13.53 3.26
CA LEU A 361 32.58 -12.94 1.96
C LEU A 361 32.91 -11.44 1.92
N ALA A 362 32.55 -10.72 2.99
CA ALA A 362 32.78 -9.28 3.10
C ALA A 362 33.00 -8.86 4.56
N THR A 363 33.66 -7.73 4.76
CA THR A 363 33.89 -7.12 6.08
C THR A 363 33.66 -5.63 5.99
N PHE A 364 32.91 -5.10 6.95
CA PHE A 364 32.67 -3.68 7.13
C PHE A 364 33.17 -3.29 8.53
N ASP A 365 34.14 -2.39 8.59
CA ASP A 365 34.67 -1.85 9.84
C ASP A 365 34.16 -0.41 10.05
N PRO A 366 33.27 -0.17 11.04
CA PRO A 366 32.80 1.18 11.36
C PRO A 366 33.91 2.18 11.70
N ALA A 367 35.10 1.71 12.10
CA ALA A 367 36.27 2.57 12.34
C ALA A 367 36.73 3.30 11.07
N ASP A 368 36.52 2.71 9.88
CA ASP A 368 36.83 3.35 8.59
C ASP A 368 35.97 4.61 8.34
N LEU A 369 34.81 4.71 9.01
CA LEU A 369 33.89 5.85 8.96
C LEU A 369 33.98 6.74 10.21
N GLY A 370 34.96 6.52 11.08
CA GLY A 370 35.17 7.30 12.30
C GLY A 370 34.29 6.91 13.49
N ALA A 371 33.57 5.79 13.43
CA ALA A 371 32.77 5.24 14.52
C ALA A 371 33.55 4.12 15.24
N THR A 372 34.33 4.47 16.25
CA THR A 372 35.22 3.52 16.96
C THR A 372 34.54 2.65 18.01
N ASP A 373 33.28 2.95 18.35
CA ASP A 373 32.55 2.30 19.45
C ASP A 373 31.62 1.17 18.97
N ALA A 374 31.65 0.83 17.67
CA ALA A 374 30.82 -0.20 17.07
C ALA A 374 31.66 -1.40 16.59
N PRO A 375 31.20 -2.65 16.79
CA PRO A 375 31.90 -3.84 16.33
C PRO A 375 31.91 -3.92 14.80
N ALA A 376 32.97 -4.52 14.24
CA ALA A 376 33.03 -4.82 12.80
C ALA A 376 31.95 -5.84 12.41
N LEU A 377 31.36 -5.65 11.24
CA LEU A 377 30.34 -6.51 10.67
C LEU A 377 30.96 -7.40 9.58
N TYR A 378 30.76 -8.71 9.69
CA TYR A 378 31.27 -9.71 8.77
C TYR A 378 30.11 -10.41 8.09
N GLN A 379 30.08 -10.39 6.75
CA GLN A 379 29.21 -11.27 5.99
C GLN A 379 29.95 -12.59 5.77
N VAL A 380 29.37 -13.68 6.21
CA VAL A 380 29.97 -15.01 6.14
C VAL A 380 29.06 -15.98 5.42
N ARG A 381 29.66 -16.90 4.67
CA ARG A 381 29.01 -18.10 4.16
C ARG A 381 29.36 -19.26 5.08
N VAL A 382 28.37 -20.09 5.40
CA VAL A 382 28.53 -21.27 6.26
C VAL A 382 28.15 -22.54 5.51
N GLU A 383 28.77 -23.66 5.87
CA GLU A 383 28.39 -24.98 5.34
C GLU A 383 27.26 -25.56 6.20
N LEU A 384 26.24 -26.12 5.55
CA LEU A 384 24.99 -26.52 6.23
C LEU A 384 24.80 -28.03 6.36
N ASP A 385 25.57 -28.83 5.62
CA ASP A 385 25.38 -30.28 5.49
C ASP A 385 25.40 -31.04 6.83
N ALA A 386 26.13 -30.51 7.82
CA ALA A 386 26.31 -31.11 9.14
C ALA A 386 25.40 -30.51 10.23
N VAL A 387 24.48 -29.60 9.87
CA VAL A 387 23.62 -28.90 10.84
C VAL A 387 22.31 -29.66 11.04
N ASP A 388 22.00 -29.97 12.30
CA ASP A 388 20.74 -30.61 12.70
C ASP A 388 19.73 -29.54 13.18
N PRO A 389 18.62 -29.30 12.44
CA PRO A 389 17.65 -28.29 12.81
C PRO A 389 16.76 -28.65 14.01
N ALA A 390 16.83 -29.88 14.53
CA ALA A 390 15.99 -30.33 15.64
C ALA A 390 16.17 -29.50 16.93
N ASP A 391 17.34 -28.87 17.09
CA ASP A 391 17.65 -28.03 18.26
C ASP A 391 17.11 -26.59 18.14
N LEU A 392 16.71 -26.15 16.94
CA LEU A 392 16.29 -24.78 16.67
C LEU A 392 15.17 -24.28 17.60
N PRO A 393 14.07 -25.03 17.84
CA PRO A 393 13.03 -24.60 18.78
C PRO A 393 13.57 -24.34 20.19
N ALA A 394 14.48 -25.18 20.68
CA ALA A 394 15.04 -25.03 22.01
C ALA A 394 15.98 -23.82 22.10
N LEU A 395 16.83 -23.63 21.09
CA LEU A 395 17.73 -22.48 20.99
C LEU A 395 16.96 -21.16 20.84
N ALA A 396 15.92 -21.16 19.99
CA ALA A 396 15.09 -19.98 19.76
C ALA A 396 14.31 -19.59 21.03
N ARG A 397 13.77 -20.55 21.79
CA ARG A 397 13.16 -20.29 23.12
C ARG A 397 14.15 -19.74 24.14
N ALA A 398 15.38 -20.26 24.15
CA ALA A 398 16.41 -19.77 25.06
C ALA A 398 16.80 -18.31 24.75
N ALA A 399 16.86 -17.94 23.47
CA ALA A 399 17.15 -16.59 23.02
C ALA A 399 15.96 -15.64 23.19
N GLN A 400 14.75 -16.09 22.88
CA GLN A 400 13.51 -15.32 23.00
C GLN A 400 12.41 -16.14 23.71
N PRO A 401 12.32 -16.04 25.05
CA PRO A 401 11.35 -16.80 25.85
C PRO A 401 9.88 -16.47 25.56
N GLN A 402 9.61 -15.41 24.80
CA GLN A 402 8.26 -14.96 24.45
C GLN A 402 7.79 -15.51 23.08
N SER A 403 8.68 -16.12 22.29
CA SER A 403 8.34 -16.65 20.97
C SER A 403 7.43 -17.88 21.07
N ARG A 404 6.40 -17.93 20.23
CA ARG A 404 5.36 -18.97 20.21
C ARG A 404 4.95 -19.29 18.77
N GLY A 405 4.28 -20.42 18.56
CA GLY A 405 3.67 -20.80 17.29
C GLY A 405 4.59 -21.49 16.30
N VAL A 406 4.02 -21.91 15.16
CA VAL A 406 4.72 -22.65 14.09
C VAL A 406 5.22 -21.68 13.03
N HIS A 407 6.52 -21.73 12.75
CA HIS A 407 7.17 -20.95 11.71
C HIS A 407 7.48 -21.85 10.51
N ARG A 408 7.09 -21.45 9.30
CA ARG A 408 7.31 -22.24 8.08
C ARG A 408 8.47 -21.69 7.26
N VAL A 409 9.33 -22.56 6.75
CA VAL A 409 10.52 -22.19 5.95
C VAL A 409 10.48 -22.88 4.60
N SER A 410 10.79 -22.18 3.51
CA SER A 410 10.69 -22.73 2.14
C SER A 410 11.76 -23.77 1.78
N SER A 411 12.78 -23.99 2.61
CA SER A 411 13.86 -24.95 2.35
C SER A 411 14.54 -25.44 3.62
N ASP A 412 15.07 -26.67 3.55
CA ASP A 412 15.86 -27.28 4.64
C ASP A 412 17.15 -26.51 4.93
N ASP A 413 17.79 -25.94 3.89
CA ASP A 413 18.97 -25.10 4.06
C ASP A 413 18.63 -23.83 4.84
N GLY A 414 17.47 -23.21 4.58
CA GLY A 414 17.00 -22.08 5.36
C GLY A 414 16.80 -22.41 6.84
N LEU A 415 16.24 -23.60 7.13
CA LEU A 415 16.03 -24.08 8.49
C LEU A 415 17.35 -24.36 9.22
N ARG A 416 18.32 -24.96 8.52
CA ARG A 416 19.67 -25.21 9.03
C ARG A 416 20.41 -23.90 9.32
N LEU A 417 20.30 -22.90 8.44
CA LEU A 417 20.94 -21.61 8.67
C LEU A 417 20.39 -20.88 9.90
N LEU A 418 19.07 -20.92 10.13
CA LEU A 418 18.45 -20.40 11.37
C LEU A 418 19.03 -21.10 12.61
N THR A 419 19.29 -22.40 12.51
CA THR A 419 19.91 -23.19 13.58
C THR A 419 21.35 -22.77 13.86
N VAL A 420 22.15 -22.52 12.81
CA VAL A 420 23.51 -21.96 12.95
C VAL A 420 23.46 -20.61 13.65
N ALA A 421 22.55 -19.71 13.24
CA ALA A 421 22.39 -18.40 13.86
C ALA A 421 22.00 -18.51 15.35
N ALA A 422 21.01 -19.35 15.68
CA ALA A 422 20.56 -19.55 17.06
C ALA A 422 21.67 -20.16 17.93
N THR A 423 22.47 -21.09 17.39
CA THR A 423 23.61 -21.70 18.06
C THR A 423 24.75 -20.70 18.28
N ALA A 424 25.09 -19.92 17.26
CA ALA A 424 26.12 -18.88 17.35
C ALA A 424 25.76 -17.83 18.40
N HIS A 425 24.48 -17.45 18.47
CA HIS A 425 23.98 -16.55 19.50
C HIS A 425 24.07 -17.18 20.91
N SER A 426 23.53 -18.39 21.07
CA SER A 426 23.32 -19.00 22.39
C SER A 426 24.60 -19.60 22.99
N ASP A 427 25.40 -20.30 22.19
CA ASP A 427 26.59 -21.00 22.68
C ASP A 427 27.84 -20.12 22.66
N MET A 428 27.94 -19.23 21.66
CA MET A 428 29.16 -18.47 21.38
C MET A 428 29.05 -17.01 21.81
N GLY A 429 27.85 -16.54 22.19
CA GLY A 429 27.60 -15.15 22.57
C GLY A 429 27.77 -14.17 21.41
N LEU A 430 27.73 -14.65 20.16
CA LEU A 430 27.89 -13.82 18.97
C LEU A 430 26.60 -13.04 18.68
N LYS A 431 26.77 -11.82 18.17
CA LYS A 431 25.67 -11.04 17.61
C LYS A 431 25.55 -11.40 16.14
N VAL A 432 24.62 -12.28 15.83
CA VAL A 432 24.39 -12.79 14.47
C VAL A 432 23.01 -12.41 13.98
N ALA A 433 22.91 -12.14 12.68
CA ALA A 433 21.66 -11.91 11.97
C ALA A 433 21.68 -12.70 10.65
N MET A 434 20.49 -13.06 10.18
CA MET A 434 20.32 -13.64 8.85
C MET A 434 20.58 -12.57 7.79
N ASN A 435 21.10 -12.97 6.63
CA ASN A 435 21.19 -12.07 5.47
C ASN A 435 19.82 -11.95 4.78
N PHE A 436 18.88 -11.24 5.44
CA PHE A 436 17.54 -11.02 4.92
C PHE A 436 17.57 -10.26 3.58
N LEU A 437 16.71 -10.67 2.66
CA LEU A 437 16.38 -10.02 1.41
C LEU A 437 15.03 -9.34 1.60
N LEU A 438 15.02 -8.07 1.98
CA LEU A 438 13.79 -7.30 1.94
C LEU A 438 13.55 -6.90 0.48
N THR A 439 12.31 -6.97 0.00
CA THR A 439 11.97 -6.31 -1.26
C THR A 439 12.01 -4.80 -0.99
N GLY A 440 13.09 -4.17 -1.46
CA GLY A 440 13.49 -2.77 -1.21
C GLY A 440 14.68 -2.58 -0.24
N ASP A 441 15.69 -3.46 -0.24
CA ASP A 441 16.79 -3.50 0.75
C ASP A 441 18.17 -3.04 0.27
N ASP A 442 18.32 -2.77 -1.03
CA ASP A 442 19.65 -2.46 -1.56
C ASP A 442 19.99 -0.97 -1.39
N VAL A 443 18.96 -0.13 -1.23
CA VAL A 443 19.11 1.28 -0.86
C VAL A 443 20.01 1.46 0.37
N PRO A 444 19.76 0.86 1.55
CA PRO A 444 20.71 0.91 2.68
C PRO A 444 22.13 0.43 2.36
N ARG A 445 22.25 -0.57 1.47
CA ARG A 445 23.53 -1.19 1.06
C ARG A 445 24.31 -0.33 0.06
N GLY A 446 23.66 0.65 -0.56
CA GLY A 446 24.28 1.60 -1.47
C GLY A 446 24.33 1.12 -2.92
N PHE A 447 23.35 0.32 -3.32
CA PHE A 447 23.10 0.01 -4.72
C PHE A 447 21.58 -0.06 -4.97
N THR A 448 21.13 0.06 -6.21
CA THR A 448 19.75 -0.25 -6.61
C THR A 448 19.73 -1.10 -7.88
N THR A 449 18.56 -1.66 -8.18
CA THR A 449 18.28 -2.29 -9.47
C THR A 449 17.15 -1.56 -10.18
N GLU A 450 17.47 -0.74 -11.17
CA GLU A 450 16.53 -0.07 -12.08
C GLU A 450 16.41 -0.82 -13.41
N SER A 451 15.81 -0.21 -14.44
CA SER A 451 15.70 -0.80 -15.78
C SER A 451 17.04 -1.36 -16.25
N ALA A 452 17.03 -2.56 -16.83
CA ALA A 452 18.23 -3.14 -17.46
C ALA A 452 18.60 -2.43 -18.79
N ALA A 453 17.68 -1.63 -19.36
CA ALA A 453 17.87 -0.96 -20.63
C ALA A 453 18.08 0.55 -20.43
N GLY A 454 19.17 1.09 -20.98
CA GLY A 454 19.43 2.53 -20.95
C GLY A 454 20.44 2.98 -22.02
N PRO A 455 20.71 4.29 -22.13
CA PRO A 455 21.50 4.83 -23.22
C PRO A 455 23.00 4.82 -22.91
N GLY A 456 23.83 4.48 -23.90
CA GLY A 456 25.29 4.56 -23.78
C GLY A 456 25.87 3.60 -22.73
N ALA A 457 26.79 4.10 -21.90
CA ALA A 457 27.39 3.37 -20.78
C ALA A 457 26.51 3.50 -19.52
N TYR A 458 25.24 3.15 -19.65
CA TYR A 458 24.25 3.20 -18.58
C TYR A 458 24.50 2.08 -17.55
N SER A 459 24.34 2.41 -16.26
CA SER A 459 24.30 1.46 -15.16
C SER A 459 22.85 1.34 -14.67
N SER A 460 22.39 0.13 -14.40
CA SER A 460 21.09 -0.09 -13.75
C SER A 460 21.11 0.31 -12.27
N ASP A 461 22.28 0.62 -11.71
CA ASP A 461 22.40 1.08 -10.33
C ASP A 461 22.31 2.61 -10.26
N ALA A 462 21.29 3.13 -9.57
CA ALA A 462 21.09 4.55 -9.40
C ALA A 462 22.20 5.22 -8.57
N PHE A 463 22.95 4.47 -7.75
CA PHE A 463 24.12 4.98 -7.03
C PHE A 463 25.32 5.26 -7.92
N ASP A 464 25.31 4.78 -9.17
CA ASP A 464 26.35 5.11 -10.16
C ASP A 464 26.02 6.38 -10.96
N TRP A 465 24.79 6.89 -10.87
CA TRP A 465 24.35 7.97 -11.75
C TRP A 465 24.96 9.30 -11.31
N PRO A 466 25.62 10.06 -12.21
CA PRO A 466 26.36 11.27 -11.84
C PRO A 466 25.54 12.32 -11.10
N TYR A 467 24.23 12.36 -11.33
CA TYR A 467 23.34 13.33 -10.70
C TYR A 467 22.67 12.84 -9.42
N LEU A 468 22.78 11.56 -9.05
CA LEU A 468 22.27 11.02 -7.77
C LEU A 468 23.38 10.69 -6.80
N ASN A 469 24.55 10.31 -7.32
CA ASN A 469 25.68 9.88 -6.52
C ASN A 469 26.41 11.07 -5.88
N ARG A 470 27.26 10.73 -4.93
CA ARG A 470 28.22 11.64 -4.31
C ARG A 470 29.60 11.36 -4.91
N GLY A 471 30.38 12.41 -5.13
CA GLY A 471 31.73 12.33 -5.70
C GLY A 471 31.80 12.45 -7.22
N SER A 472 30.67 12.59 -7.93
CA SER A 472 30.66 13.13 -9.29
C SER A 472 31.06 14.60 -9.31
N ALA A 473 31.17 15.19 -10.50
CA ALA A 473 31.40 16.63 -10.59
C ALA A 473 30.16 17.45 -10.14
N GLN A 474 28.98 16.85 -10.11
CA GLN A 474 27.75 17.51 -9.62
C GLN A 474 27.54 17.34 -8.11
N ASP A 475 28.00 16.22 -7.54
CA ASP A 475 28.09 15.95 -6.09
C ASP A 475 26.81 16.26 -5.29
N PHE A 476 25.64 15.87 -5.81
CA PHE A 476 24.35 16.10 -5.14
C PHE A 476 24.09 15.13 -3.98
N GLY A 477 24.48 13.85 -4.13
CA GLY A 477 24.38 12.84 -3.07
C GLY A 477 22.95 12.45 -2.64
N ALA A 478 21.97 12.52 -3.55
CA ALA A 478 20.59 12.13 -3.26
C ALA A 478 20.47 10.63 -2.89
N ALA A 479 21.21 9.75 -3.57
CA ALA A 479 21.20 8.31 -3.28
C ALA A 479 21.80 8.02 -1.88
N ASP A 480 22.88 8.70 -1.51
CA ASP A 480 23.44 8.64 -0.16
C ASP A 480 22.46 9.15 0.90
N ALA A 481 21.67 10.19 0.60
CA ALA A 481 20.64 10.67 1.51
C ALA A 481 19.54 9.61 1.75
N TRP A 482 19.21 8.78 0.76
CA TRP A 482 18.32 7.63 0.98
C TRP A 482 18.90 6.65 2.00
N ARG A 483 20.21 6.34 1.90
CA ARG A 483 20.91 5.48 2.89
C ARG A 483 20.84 6.05 4.29
N LEU A 484 21.09 7.34 4.43
CA LEU A 484 21.04 8.02 5.73
C LEU A 484 19.64 7.97 6.33
N LEU A 485 18.61 8.19 5.52
CA LEU A 485 17.22 8.03 5.96
C LEU A 485 16.90 6.57 6.30
N ALA A 486 17.47 5.60 5.58
CA ALA A 486 17.28 4.17 5.84
C ALA A 486 17.83 3.81 7.22
N GLY A 487 19.10 4.16 7.46
CA GLY A 487 19.77 3.94 8.74
C GLY A 487 19.10 4.69 9.90
N ALA A 488 18.43 5.81 9.63
CA ALA A 488 17.65 6.55 10.62
C ALA A 488 16.21 6.03 10.82
N GLY A 489 15.77 5.00 10.08
CA GLY A 489 14.39 4.50 10.13
C GLY A 489 13.35 5.51 9.61
N ARG A 490 13.75 6.40 8.71
CA ARG A 490 12.94 7.53 8.20
C ARG A 490 12.47 7.35 6.75
N LEU A 491 12.91 6.32 6.02
CA LEU A 491 12.45 6.03 4.65
C LEU A 491 10.94 5.77 4.55
N GLY A 492 10.29 5.37 5.64
CA GLY A 492 8.83 5.23 5.72
C GLY A 492 8.07 6.58 5.73
N THR A 493 8.77 7.70 5.90
CA THR A 493 8.13 9.03 5.94
C THR A 493 7.59 9.40 4.57
N ARG A 494 6.41 10.01 4.54
CA ARG A 494 5.72 10.41 3.30
C ARG A 494 5.59 11.91 3.22
N VAL A 495 6.11 12.51 2.15
CA VAL A 495 6.04 13.94 1.87
C VAL A 495 5.22 14.15 0.60
N ARG A 496 4.03 14.73 0.76
CA ARG A 496 3.16 15.06 -0.37
C ARG A 496 3.73 16.23 -1.15
N MET A 497 3.95 16.02 -2.44
CA MET A 497 4.49 17.01 -3.38
C MET A 497 3.54 17.19 -4.55
N LEU A 498 3.08 18.41 -4.76
CA LEU A 498 2.29 18.79 -5.92
C LEU A 498 3.20 19.00 -7.14
N ILE A 499 3.07 18.17 -8.16
CA ILE A 499 3.68 18.34 -9.47
C ILE A 499 2.67 19.03 -10.39
N ALA A 500 2.95 20.28 -10.71
CA ALA A 500 2.11 21.15 -11.51
C ALA A 500 2.67 21.22 -12.94
N ASP A 501 2.20 20.32 -13.81
CA ASP A 501 2.69 20.14 -15.19
C ASP A 501 1.58 19.58 -16.11
N GLY A 502 1.86 19.26 -17.36
CA GLY A 502 0.91 18.62 -18.28
C GLY A 502 1.46 17.36 -18.91
N GLY A 503 0.60 16.37 -19.16
CA GLY A 503 1.02 15.12 -19.80
C GLY A 503 1.34 14.02 -18.78
N PHE A 504 0.34 13.60 -18.02
CA PHE A 504 0.49 12.56 -17.00
C PHE A 504 -0.06 11.22 -17.49
N LEU A 505 0.71 10.15 -17.24
CA LEU A 505 0.33 8.76 -17.45
C LEU A 505 0.40 8.01 -16.13
N ALA A 506 -0.42 6.96 -16.01
CA ALA A 506 -0.11 5.89 -15.07
C ALA A 506 1.22 5.26 -15.47
N HIS A 507 2.11 5.07 -14.52
CA HIS A 507 3.46 4.63 -14.78
C HIS A 507 3.90 3.65 -13.68
N PRO A 508 4.35 2.43 -14.01
CA PRO A 508 4.69 1.40 -13.01
C PRO A 508 5.80 1.83 -12.03
N ASP A 509 6.64 2.74 -12.50
CA ASP A 509 7.76 3.32 -11.74
C ASP A 509 7.35 4.39 -10.71
N LEU A 510 6.08 4.81 -10.71
CA LEU A 510 5.58 5.77 -9.73
C LEU A 510 4.93 5.05 -8.54
N PRO A 511 4.95 5.64 -7.34
CA PRO A 511 4.28 5.05 -6.18
C PRO A 511 2.79 4.85 -6.46
N GLY A 512 2.25 3.68 -6.08
CA GLY A 512 0.87 3.29 -6.35
C GLY A 512 -0.19 4.21 -5.71
N ASP A 513 0.19 5.04 -4.74
CA ASP A 513 -0.63 6.09 -4.13
C ASP A 513 -0.39 7.48 -4.75
N ALA A 514 0.16 7.56 -5.96
CA ALA A 514 0.21 8.79 -6.75
C ALA A 514 -1.21 9.24 -7.14
N ILE A 515 -1.56 10.50 -6.86
CA ILE A 515 -2.93 11.00 -7.03
C ILE A 515 -2.97 12.04 -8.16
N ALA A 516 -3.82 11.83 -9.17
CA ALA A 516 -4.16 12.87 -10.15
C ALA A 516 -5.35 13.71 -9.65
N ILE A 517 -5.15 15.02 -9.46
CA ILE A 517 -6.13 15.89 -8.79
C ILE A 517 -7.10 16.59 -9.76
N ASN A 518 -6.72 16.82 -11.03
CA ASN A 518 -7.54 17.65 -11.92
C ASN A 518 -7.38 17.32 -13.41
N GLY A 519 -7.66 16.07 -13.78
CA GLY A 519 -7.69 15.59 -15.16
C GLY A 519 -7.44 14.08 -15.20
N PRO A 520 -8.02 13.36 -16.17
CA PRO A 520 -7.72 11.95 -16.33
C PRO A 520 -6.24 11.78 -16.68
N LEU A 521 -5.60 10.77 -16.08
CA LEU A 521 -4.35 10.22 -16.60
C LEU A 521 -4.58 9.83 -18.07
N GLY A 522 -3.56 9.98 -18.92
CA GLY A 522 -3.71 9.77 -20.36
C GLY A 522 -3.97 11.04 -21.18
N ARG A 523 -4.16 12.20 -20.54
CA ARG A 523 -4.20 13.48 -21.27
C ARG A 523 -2.80 13.96 -21.58
N ALA A 524 -2.46 13.98 -22.87
CA ALA A 524 -1.19 14.53 -23.35
C ALA A 524 -1.04 16.03 -23.02
N ASN A 525 0.19 16.47 -22.83
CA ASN A 525 0.56 17.86 -22.66
C ASN A 525 0.10 18.68 -23.87
N PRO A 526 -0.74 19.72 -23.69
CA PRO A 526 -1.16 20.57 -24.79
C PRO A 526 -0.05 21.53 -25.27
N GLY A 527 1.03 21.69 -24.48
CA GLY A 527 2.15 22.57 -24.79
C GLY A 527 3.26 21.93 -25.63
N THR A 528 4.33 22.68 -25.84
CA THR A 528 5.57 22.21 -26.47
C THR A 528 6.76 22.43 -25.55
N CYS A 529 7.80 21.61 -25.69
CA CYS A 529 9.03 21.69 -24.93
C CYS A 529 10.17 21.99 -25.91
N GLY A 530 10.70 23.21 -25.86
CA GLY A 530 11.72 23.65 -26.84
C GLY A 530 11.22 23.67 -28.29
N GLY A 531 9.90 23.85 -28.49
CA GLY A 531 9.26 23.90 -29.81
C GLY A 531 8.82 22.53 -30.37
N ASN A 532 9.10 21.43 -29.67
CA ASN A 532 8.66 20.09 -30.06
C ASN A 532 7.51 19.58 -29.17
N PRO A 533 6.63 18.71 -29.69
CA PRO A 533 5.64 18.03 -28.86
C PRO A 533 6.32 17.24 -27.73
N CYS A 534 5.78 17.35 -26.52
CA CYS A 534 6.27 16.64 -25.34
C CYS A 534 5.08 16.10 -24.55
N LEU A 535 4.40 15.13 -25.16
CA LEU A 535 3.08 14.65 -24.76
C LEU A 535 3.02 14.19 -23.31
N TRP A 536 4.09 13.63 -22.77
CA TRP A 536 4.13 13.04 -21.43
C TRP A 536 5.11 13.73 -20.48
N HIS A 537 5.34 15.03 -20.70
CA HIS A 537 6.31 15.83 -19.94
C HIS A 537 6.06 15.78 -18.43
N GLY A 538 4.81 15.92 -17.99
CA GLY A 538 4.45 15.80 -16.58
C GLY A 538 4.84 14.45 -15.95
N THR A 539 4.70 13.35 -16.69
CA THR A 539 5.14 12.01 -16.24
C THR A 539 6.66 11.99 -16.01
N GLN A 540 7.44 12.57 -16.92
CA GLN A 540 8.90 12.66 -16.83
C GLN A 540 9.34 13.53 -15.65
N VAL A 541 8.66 14.66 -15.44
CA VAL A 541 8.86 15.55 -14.29
C VAL A 541 8.58 14.83 -12.97
N THR A 542 7.44 14.12 -12.88
CA THR A 542 7.08 13.35 -11.69
C THR A 542 8.10 12.27 -11.40
N ALA A 543 8.54 11.51 -12.41
CA ALA A 543 9.55 10.47 -12.25
C ALA A 543 10.88 11.02 -11.69
N THR A 544 11.31 12.19 -12.17
CA THR A 544 12.55 12.84 -11.69
C THR A 544 12.55 13.10 -10.18
N ALA A 545 11.38 13.40 -9.61
CA ALA A 545 11.23 13.61 -8.17
C ALA A 545 10.91 12.32 -7.40
N ALA A 546 10.09 11.44 -7.97
CA ALA A 546 9.31 10.47 -7.21
C ALA A 546 9.35 9.03 -7.74
N ALA A 547 10.09 8.74 -8.81
CA ALA A 547 10.21 7.36 -9.29
C ALA A 547 10.85 6.47 -8.21
N LEU A 548 10.29 5.27 -8.06
CA LEU A 548 10.62 4.34 -6.98
C LEU A 548 11.99 3.73 -7.25
N PRO A 549 12.98 3.91 -6.36
CA PRO A 549 14.24 3.21 -6.53
C PRO A 549 14.06 1.71 -6.24
N ASP A 550 14.93 0.91 -6.84
CA ASP A 550 15.12 -0.51 -6.54
C ASP A 550 13.88 -1.38 -6.80
N ASN A 551 13.12 -1.05 -7.86
CA ASN A 551 11.92 -1.77 -8.29
C ASN A 551 12.15 -2.63 -9.55
N GLY A 552 13.36 -2.62 -10.11
CA GLY A 552 13.72 -3.33 -11.35
C GLY A 552 13.13 -2.73 -12.62
N PHE A 553 12.60 -1.51 -12.59
CA PHE A 553 11.84 -0.92 -13.70
C PHE A 553 12.16 0.56 -13.87
N GLY A 554 12.34 1.03 -15.10
CA GLY A 554 12.44 2.46 -15.37
C GLY A 554 13.66 3.14 -14.73
N VAL A 555 13.44 4.14 -13.88
CA VAL A 555 14.44 5.04 -13.29
C VAL A 555 14.19 5.33 -11.81
N ALA A 556 15.19 5.87 -11.10
CA ALA A 556 15.02 6.37 -9.73
C ALA A 556 14.88 7.91 -9.67
N GLY A 557 13.94 8.39 -8.86
CA GLY A 557 13.73 9.80 -8.59
C GLY A 557 14.48 10.28 -7.34
N SER A 558 14.97 11.52 -7.34
CA SER A 558 15.74 12.11 -6.22
C SER A 558 15.09 11.97 -4.83
N GLY A 559 13.77 12.06 -4.74
CA GLY A 559 12.99 11.86 -3.50
C GLY A 559 12.17 10.56 -3.51
N GLY A 560 12.44 9.63 -4.43
CA GLY A 560 11.65 8.43 -4.71
C GLY A 560 11.09 7.69 -3.48
N PRO A 561 11.92 7.36 -2.46
CA PRO A 561 11.43 6.64 -1.29
C PRO A 561 10.38 7.37 -0.46
N VAL A 562 10.40 8.71 -0.45
CA VAL A 562 9.61 9.53 0.49
C VAL A 562 8.56 10.40 -0.18
N VAL A 563 8.74 10.74 -1.45
CA VAL A 563 7.82 11.63 -2.18
C VAL A 563 6.53 10.88 -2.47
N ARG A 564 5.41 11.58 -2.28
CA ARG A 564 4.07 11.17 -2.73
C ARG A 564 3.53 12.22 -3.69
N PRO A 565 3.55 11.95 -5.00
CA PRO A 565 3.21 12.95 -5.98
C PRO A 565 1.70 13.17 -6.04
N LEU A 566 1.32 14.43 -6.04
CA LEU A 566 0.00 14.92 -6.39
C LEU A 566 0.15 15.56 -7.78
N MET A 567 -0.48 15.00 -8.80
CA MET A 567 -0.33 15.45 -10.18
C MET A 567 -1.49 16.38 -10.53
N LEU A 568 -1.15 17.63 -10.86
CA LEU A 568 -2.12 18.65 -11.22
C LEU A 568 -1.92 19.04 -12.68
N GLN A 569 -2.84 18.60 -13.55
CA GLN A 569 -2.79 18.89 -14.97
C GLN A 569 -2.88 20.41 -15.23
N SER A 570 -1.89 20.95 -15.91
CA SER A 570 -1.91 22.33 -16.40
C SER A 570 -2.95 22.43 -17.52
N PRO A 571 -3.92 23.36 -17.40
CA PRO A 571 -5.09 23.36 -18.26
C PRO A 571 -4.81 23.86 -19.69
N ASP A 572 -3.99 24.91 -19.86
CA ASP A 572 -3.55 25.49 -21.15
C ASP A 572 -2.42 26.54 -20.94
N PRO A 573 -1.52 26.79 -21.92
CA PRO A 573 -0.36 27.69 -21.78
C PRO A 573 -0.71 29.18 -22.00
N ASP A 574 -1.85 29.65 -21.50
CA ASP A 574 -2.23 31.06 -21.55
C ASP A 574 -2.16 31.72 -20.17
N PHE A 575 -1.95 33.04 -20.15
CA PHE A 575 -1.75 33.79 -18.91
C PHE A 575 -2.97 33.74 -17.97
N VAL A 576 -4.20 33.70 -18.48
CA VAL A 576 -5.41 33.62 -17.65
C VAL A 576 -5.56 32.23 -17.04
N SER A 577 -5.29 31.18 -17.82
CA SER A 577 -5.21 29.82 -17.32
C SER A 577 -4.12 29.68 -16.25
N TYR A 578 -2.98 30.32 -16.44
CA TYR A 578 -1.89 30.36 -15.46
C TYR A 578 -2.28 31.08 -14.15
N LEU A 579 -3.00 32.21 -14.23
CA LEU A 579 -3.54 32.88 -13.03
C LEU A 579 -4.54 31.99 -12.31
N ARG A 580 -5.49 31.37 -13.02
CA ARG A 580 -6.43 30.40 -12.44
C ARG A 580 -5.69 29.25 -11.76
N TYR A 581 -4.61 28.79 -12.39
CA TYR A 581 -3.79 27.70 -11.90
C TYR A 581 -3.14 28.03 -10.55
N ILE A 582 -2.53 29.22 -10.42
CA ILE A 582 -1.89 29.69 -9.17
C ILE A 582 -2.90 30.05 -8.08
N PHE A 583 -3.97 30.77 -8.42
CA PHE A 583 -4.89 31.32 -7.40
C PHE A 583 -6.00 30.36 -6.97
N ARG A 584 -6.28 29.32 -7.76
CA ARG A 584 -7.39 28.40 -7.50
C ARG A 584 -6.94 26.95 -7.44
N ASP A 585 -6.30 26.47 -8.51
CA ASP A 585 -6.07 25.03 -8.68
C ASP A 585 -4.96 24.51 -7.75
N ILE A 586 -3.84 25.24 -7.61
CA ILE A 586 -2.79 24.90 -6.66
C ILE A 586 -3.29 24.95 -5.21
N PRO A 587 -3.93 26.04 -4.71
CA PRO A 587 -4.49 26.06 -3.35
C PRO A 587 -5.53 24.96 -3.09
N ALA A 588 -6.40 24.65 -4.06
CA ALA A 588 -7.37 23.57 -3.92
C ALA A 588 -6.69 22.20 -3.83
N ALA A 589 -5.70 21.94 -4.69
CA ALA A 589 -4.93 20.70 -4.68
C ALA A 589 -4.16 20.53 -3.36
N LEU A 590 -3.63 21.62 -2.80
CA LEU A 590 -2.95 21.63 -1.50
C LEU A 590 -3.87 21.36 -0.31
N GLY A 591 -5.20 21.49 -0.46
CA GLY A 591 -6.18 21.06 0.55
C GLY A 591 -6.06 19.59 0.94
N SER A 592 -5.41 18.78 0.10
CA SER A 592 -5.02 17.39 0.37
C SER A 592 -3.73 17.24 1.18
N GLY A 593 -3.11 18.33 1.66
CA GLY A 593 -1.95 18.29 2.56
C GLY A 593 -0.56 18.30 1.89
N GLY A 594 -0.42 18.90 0.71
CA GLY A 594 0.88 19.08 0.05
C GLY A 594 1.81 20.06 0.78
N ARG A 595 3.10 19.71 0.91
CA ARG A 595 4.12 20.58 1.55
C ARG A 595 5.11 21.19 0.57
N ILE A 596 5.15 20.68 -0.65
CA ILE A 596 6.01 21.12 -1.73
C ILE A 596 5.16 21.24 -2.99
N VAL A 597 5.37 22.28 -3.78
CA VAL A 597 4.82 22.48 -5.12
C VAL A 597 6.00 22.62 -6.08
N ASN A 598 6.00 21.85 -7.16
CA ASN A 598 6.96 21.98 -8.25
C ASN A 598 6.23 22.43 -9.52
N ILE A 599 6.68 23.54 -10.11
CA ILE A 599 6.15 24.11 -11.35
C ILE A 599 7.26 24.08 -12.40
N SER A 600 7.18 23.13 -13.32
CA SER A 600 8.17 22.92 -14.39
C SER A 600 7.88 23.74 -15.65
N ALA A 601 7.33 24.94 -15.45
CA ALA A 601 7.01 25.91 -16.49
C ALA A 601 7.54 27.29 -16.12
N SER A 602 8.03 28.01 -17.12
CA SER A 602 8.54 29.36 -16.99
C SER A 602 8.11 30.20 -18.20
N GLY A 603 7.60 31.41 -17.99
CA GLY A 603 7.15 32.28 -19.07
C GLY A 603 7.55 33.74 -18.85
N ASP A 604 7.90 34.43 -19.94
CA ASP A 604 8.17 35.87 -19.94
C ASP A 604 6.85 36.64 -19.99
N ILE A 605 6.64 37.54 -19.03
CA ILE A 605 5.58 38.54 -19.09
C ILE A 605 6.18 39.94 -19.21
N PRO A 606 5.63 40.85 -20.03
CA PRO A 606 6.14 42.21 -20.12
C PRO A 606 6.16 42.91 -18.75
N ALA A 607 7.22 43.66 -18.44
CA ALA A 607 7.37 44.31 -17.13
C ALA A 607 6.19 45.22 -16.77
N ALA A 608 5.59 45.89 -17.76
CA ALA A 608 4.38 46.69 -17.57
C ALA A 608 3.17 45.86 -17.13
N ALA A 609 3.03 44.62 -17.61
CA ALA A 609 1.98 43.70 -17.17
C ALA A 609 2.31 43.11 -15.78
N CYS A 610 3.59 42.80 -15.53
CA CYS A 610 4.06 42.35 -14.22
C CYS A 610 3.82 43.39 -13.12
N ALA A 611 4.00 44.69 -13.39
CA ALA A 611 3.73 45.76 -12.43
C ALA A 611 2.30 45.74 -11.84
N PHE A 612 1.33 45.16 -12.57
CA PHE A 612 -0.04 45.01 -12.10
C PHE A 612 -0.36 43.59 -11.61
N ALA A 613 0.20 42.55 -12.24
CA ALA A 613 -0.12 41.16 -11.92
C ALA A 613 0.81 40.53 -10.86
N CYS A 614 2.11 40.81 -10.91
CA CYS A 614 3.11 40.25 -10.00
C CYS A 614 2.86 40.57 -8.53
N PRO A 615 2.37 41.76 -8.12
CA PRO A 615 2.02 42.00 -6.72
C PRO A 615 1.00 40.99 -6.17
N ALA A 616 -0.01 40.61 -6.96
CA ALA A 616 -0.99 39.61 -6.55
C ALA A 616 -0.36 38.21 -6.51
N LEU A 617 0.46 37.87 -7.49
CA LEU A 617 1.17 36.58 -7.55
C LEU A 617 2.15 36.42 -6.38
N ASN A 618 2.91 37.47 -6.04
CA ASN A 618 3.79 37.52 -4.88
C ASN A 618 3.01 37.36 -3.56
N ILE A 619 1.80 37.91 -3.46
CA ILE A 619 0.93 37.66 -2.31
C ILE A 619 0.55 36.18 -2.23
N ALA A 620 0.19 35.55 -3.35
CA ALA A 620 -0.17 34.13 -3.38
C ALA A 620 1.00 33.22 -3.01
N THR A 621 2.17 33.40 -3.60
CA THR A 621 3.36 32.57 -3.32
C THR A 621 3.88 32.79 -1.90
N ARG A 622 3.85 34.03 -1.38
CA ARG A 622 4.14 34.29 0.04
C ARG A 622 3.10 33.65 0.98
N ALA A 623 1.83 33.61 0.59
CA ALA A 623 0.79 32.95 1.38
C ALA A 623 1.00 31.42 1.41
N LEU A 624 1.46 30.81 0.31
CA LEU A 624 1.89 29.42 0.31
C LEU A 624 3.07 29.20 1.25
N ARG A 625 4.09 30.08 1.20
CA ARG A 625 5.23 30.01 2.12
C ARG A 625 4.83 30.17 3.59
N SER A 626 3.91 31.08 3.90
CA SER A 626 3.41 31.27 5.27
C SER A 626 2.51 30.13 5.73
N ALA A 627 1.83 29.45 4.80
CA ALA A 627 1.15 28.18 5.02
C ALA A 627 2.10 26.97 5.08
N ASN A 628 3.42 27.20 5.20
CA ASN A 628 4.44 26.17 5.34
C ASN A 628 4.61 25.27 4.10
N VAL A 629 4.39 25.84 2.92
CA VAL A 629 4.56 25.18 1.61
C VAL A 629 5.78 25.75 0.88
N LEU A 630 6.62 24.87 0.33
CA LEU A 630 7.69 25.23 -0.59
C LEU A 630 7.17 25.31 -2.01
N VAL A 631 7.63 26.27 -2.79
CA VAL A 631 7.31 26.38 -4.22
C VAL A 631 8.63 26.39 -4.98
N TYR A 632 8.83 25.42 -5.84
CA TYR A 632 9.97 25.30 -6.76
C TYR A 632 9.51 25.60 -8.18
N ALA A 633 10.35 26.31 -8.94
CA ALA A 633 10.08 26.64 -10.33
C ALA A 633 11.32 26.44 -11.20
N SER A 634 11.12 26.01 -12.45
CA SER A 634 12.21 25.93 -13.42
C SER A 634 12.61 27.32 -13.93
N ALA A 635 13.92 27.58 -14.08
CA ALA A 635 14.42 28.88 -14.53
C ALA A 635 14.17 29.15 -16.03
N GLY A 636 14.15 28.08 -16.84
CA GLY A 636 13.91 28.13 -18.28
C GLY A 636 15.08 27.59 -19.10
N ASN A 637 14.81 27.35 -20.39
CA ASN A 637 15.69 26.59 -21.29
C ASN A 637 16.23 27.44 -22.47
N ASP A 638 16.27 28.75 -22.34
CA ASP A 638 16.66 29.70 -23.38
C ASP A 638 18.07 30.31 -23.20
N GLY A 639 18.80 29.88 -22.17
CA GLY A 639 20.15 30.35 -21.88
C GLY A 639 20.21 31.84 -21.56
N ARG A 640 19.09 32.47 -21.21
CA ARG A 640 19.02 33.89 -20.90
C ARG A 640 19.31 34.15 -19.42
N ASP A 641 19.82 35.35 -19.20
CA ASP A 641 19.93 35.92 -17.88
C ASP A 641 18.54 36.39 -17.44
N VAL A 642 18.01 35.82 -16.37
CA VAL A 642 16.69 36.18 -15.83
C VAL A 642 16.73 37.55 -15.18
N ASP A 643 17.92 38.03 -14.77
CA ASP A 643 18.12 39.35 -14.15
C ASP A 643 18.43 40.45 -15.19
N SER A 644 18.26 40.20 -16.48
CA SER A 644 18.78 41.10 -17.52
C SER A 644 18.06 42.45 -17.54
N GLU A 645 18.66 43.45 -16.91
CA GLU A 645 18.17 44.84 -16.95
C GLU A 645 18.71 45.66 -18.15
N ASP A 646 17.84 46.48 -18.76
CA ASP A 646 18.25 47.57 -19.66
C ASP A 646 18.46 48.84 -18.83
N CYS A 647 19.70 49.35 -18.80
CA CYS A 647 20.06 50.53 -18.01
C CYS A 647 20.37 51.77 -18.88
N PHE A 648 19.74 52.90 -18.57
CA PHE A 648 20.10 54.22 -19.10
C PHE A 648 20.25 55.25 -17.97
N LEU A 649 21.42 55.90 -17.87
CA LEU A 649 21.73 56.91 -16.84
C LEU A 649 21.51 56.43 -15.39
N ARG A 650 21.90 55.19 -15.06
CA ARG A 650 21.71 54.53 -13.74
C ARG A 650 20.25 54.29 -13.35
N ILE A 651 19.33 54.43 -14.29
CA ILE A 651 17.95 53.95 -14.15
C ILE A 651 17.88 52.68 -14.99
N CYS A 652 17.63 51.56 -14.32
CA CYS A 652 17.52 50.25 -14.94
C CYS A 652 16.06 49.82 -14.97
N TRP A 653 15.67 49.11 -16.02
CA TRP A 653 14.35 48.52 -16.15
C TRP A 653 14.49 47.17 -16.85
N GLU A 654 13.68 46.20 -16.45
CA GLU A 654 13.55 44.96 -17.20
C GLU A 654 12.53 45.11 -18.33
N GLY A 655 12.78 44.43 -19.44
CA GLY A 655 11.82 44.33 -20.54
C GLY A 655 10.68 43.34 -20.24
N PHE A 656 10.96 42.34 -19.41
CA PHE A 656 10.07 41.23 -19.07
C PHE A 656 10.47 40.64 -17.71
N ALA A 657 9.50 40.03 -17.00
CA ALA A 657 9.73 39.22 -15.81
C ALA A 657 9.42 37.74 -16.14
N ARG A 658 10.27 36.82 -15.68
CA ARG A 658 10.23 35.36 -15.84
C ARG A 658 9.44 34.74 -14.69
N ILE A 659 8.18 34.41 -14.94
CA ILE A 659 7.26 33.89 -13.92
C ILE A 659 7.14 32.36 -14.04
N PRO A 660 7.15 31.59 -12.93
CA PRO A 660 7.15 32.03 -11.53
C PRO A 660 8.54 32.22 -10.91
N CYS A 661 9.63 32.03 -11.65
CA CYS A 661 11.01 32.10 -11.15
C CYS A 661 11.29 33.37 -10.35
N GLU A 662 10.86 34.54 -10.84
CA GLU A 662 11.12 35.84 -10.19
C GLU A 662 10.08 36.22 -9.11
N LEU A 663 9.11 35.35 -8.82
CA LEU A 663 8.12 35.63 -7.79
C LEU A 663 8.71 35.46 -6.39
N ASP A 664 8.23 36.28 -5.46
CA ASP A 664 8.59 36.17 -4.05
C ASP A 664 8.30 34.77 -3.49
N ALA A 665 9.23 34.25 -2.69
CA ALA A 665 9.10 32.96 -1.99
C ALA A 665 8.93 31.73 -2.90
N VAL A 666 9.26 31.86 -4.17
CA VAL A 666 9.57 30.75 -5.08
C VAL A 666 11.07 30.48 -5.00
N GLU A 667 11.46 29.20 -5.00
CA GLU A 667 12.85 28.80 -5.18
C GLU A 667 13.05 28.51 -6.67
N CYS A 668 13.74 29.40 -7.37
CA CYS A 668 13.99 29.22 -8.80
C CYS A 668 15.21 28.33 -9.04
N VAL A 669 15.05 27.34 -9.93
CA VAL A 669 16.01 26.27 -10.13
C VAL A 669 16.60 26.29 -11.54
N GLY A 670 17.91 26.54 -11.61
CA GLY A 670 18.72 26.38 -12.82
C GLY A 670 19.23 24.95 -13.01
N GLY A 671 19.85 24.68 -14.15
CA GLY A 671 20.38 23.36 -14.50
C GLY A 671 21.89 23.34 -14.77
N LEU A 672 22.59 22.41 -14.12
CA LEU A 672 23.98 22.06 -14.38
C LEU A 672 24.10 21.08 -15.54
N ALA A 673 25.18 21.21 -16.32
CA ALA A 673 25.50 20.25 -17.35
C ALA A 673 25.75 18.85 -16.75
N TRP A 674 25.56 17.81 -17.57
CA TRP A 674 25.78 16.42 -17.18
C TRP A 674 27.18 16.22 -16.60
N ASP A 675 27.24 15.68 -15.38
CA ASP A 675 28.49 15.41 -14.65
C ASP A 675 29.47 16.60 -14.71
N SER A 676 28.97 17.79 -14.37
CA SER A 676 29.71 19.05 -14.44
C SER A 676 29.25 20.04 -13.37
N ASP A 677 30.19 20.80 -12.84
CA ASP A 677 29.97 21.94 -11.95
C ASP A 677 29.62 23.24 -12.71
N VAL A 678 29.48 23.15 -14.03
CA VAL A 678 29.15 24.27 -14.91
C VAL A 678 27.70 24.20 -15.35
N LYS A 679 27.05 25.36 -15.39
CA LYS A 679 25.69 25.52 -15.93
C LYS A 679 25.57 24.91 -17.34
N ALA A 680 24.47 24.21 -17.60
CA ALA A 680 24.12 23.76 -18.93
C ALA A 680 23.95 24.96 -19.89
N GLY A 681 24.39 24.83 -21.14
CA GLY A 681 24.39 25.94 -22.11
C GLY A 681 23.04 26.63 -22.25
N ASN A 682 21.96 25.85 -22.27
CA ASN A 682 20.59 26.34 -22.44
C ASN A 682 19.86 26.64 -21.11
N SER A 683 20.44 26.33 -19.95
CA SER A 683 19.80 26.73 -18.69
C SER A 683 19.80 28.25 -18.58
N ALA A 684 18.65 28.82 -18.25
CA ALA A 684 18.58 30.19 -17.74
C ALA A 684 19.37 30.33 -16.42
N PHE A 685 19.77 31.54 -16.09
CA PHE A 685 20.63 31.87 -14.94
C PHE A 685 20.40 33.30 -14.47
N GLY A 686 20.83 33.64 -13.26
CA GLY A 686 20.91 35.03 -12.77
C GLY A 686 22.36 35.50 -12.67
N ARG A 687 22.63 36.78 -12.98
CA ARG A 687 23.97 37.41 -12.86
C ARG A 687 24.09 38.41 -11.73
N ASP A 688 22.99 38.99 -11.27
CA ASP A 688 23.02 40.13 -10.37
C ASP A 688 22.83 39.73 -8.90
N ARG A 689 23.09 40.69 -8.00
CA ARG A 689 23.05 40.47 -6.54
C ARG A 689 21.67 40.12 -5.99
N GLU A 690 20.64 40.14 -6.84
CA GLU A 690 19.26 39.82 -6.48
C GLU A 690 19.00 38.30 -6.44
N ASN A 691 19.95 37.46 -6.91
CA ASN A 691 19.97 35.99 -6.73
C ASN A 691 18.69 35.29 -7.22
N THR A 692 18.18 35.69 -8.38
CA THR A 692 16.88 35.23 -8.87
C THR A 692 16.87 33.76 -9.29
N VAL A 693 18.01 33.18 -9.65
CA VAL A 693 18.18 31.71 -9.62
C VAL A 693 18.80 31.33 -8.29
N ASP A 694 17.99 30.73 -7.42
CA ASP A 694 18.33 30.44 -6.04
C ASP A 694 19.28 29.25 -5.89
N ILE A 695 19.15 28.24 -6.75
CA ILE A 695 19.86 26.97 -6.65
C ILE A 695 19.89 26.25 -8.01
N TYR A 696 20.84 25.33 -8.19
CA TYR A 696 20.95 24.54 -9.42
C TYR A 696 20.76 23.04 -9.14
N GLY A 697 20.03 22.36 -10.02
CA GLY A 697 19.90 20.90 -10.08
C GLY A 697 20.53 20.34 -11.37
N PRO A 698 20.41 19.03 -11.66
CA PRO A 698 20.87 18.46 -12.92
C PRO A 698 19.99 18.91 -14.09
N TYR A 699 20.58 19.41 -15.18
CA TYR A 699 19.83 19.76 -16.39
C TYR A 699 19.43 18.52 -17.20
N THR A 700 20.26 17.48 -17.15
CA THR A 700 20.04 16.22 -17.86
C THR A 700 19.95 15.10 -16.83
N VAL A 701 18.93 14.26 -16.93
CA VAL A 701 18.69 13.10 -16.06
C VAL A 701 18.26 11.89 -16.91
N TYR A 702 18.31 10.69 -16.35
CA TYR A 702 17.54 9.57 -16.87
C TYR A 702 16.08 9.74 -16.49
N GLY A 703 15.20 9.50 -17.45
CA GLY A 703 13.76 9.49 -17.22
C GLY A 703 13.04 8.60 -18.23
N PRO A 704 11.74 8.34 -17.97
CA PRO A 704 10.94 7.53 -18.87
C PRO A 704 10.70 8.26 -20.19
N THR A 705 10.50 7.51 -21.27
CA THR A 705 10.06 8.07 -22.57
C THR A 705 8.87 7.28 -23.06
N PRO A 706 7.67 7.54 -22.52
CA PRO A 706 6.47 6.91 -23.03
C PRO A 706 6.27 7.29 -24.50
N ASP A 707 5.78 6.35 -25.31
CA ASP A 707 5.59 6.57 -26.74
C ASP A 707 4.38 7.48 -27.03
N GLY A 708 4.16 7.84 -28.30
CA GLY A 708 3.03 8.71 -28.68
C GLY A 708 1.64 8.13 -28.38
N GLY A 709 1.53 6.83 -28.14
CA GLY A 709 0.30 6.13 -27.74
C GLY A 709 0.14 5.98 -26.22
N GLY A 710 1.14 6.38 -25.43
CA GLY A 710 1.13 6.26 -23.97
C GLY A 710 1.64 4.91 -23.46
N ALA A 711 2.29 4.10 -24.30
CA ALA A 711 2.96 2.89 -23.83
C ALA A 711 4.18 3.29 -22.99
N VAL A 712 4.35 2.61 -21.86
CA VAL A 712 5.43 2.87 -20.90
C VAL A 712 6.48 1.76 -21.02
N PRO A 713 7.53 1.92 -21.86
CA PRO A 713 8.58 0.92 -21.96
C PRO A 713 9.40 0.89 -20.68
N ASP A 714 9.82 -0.30 -20.27
CA ASP A 714 10.88 -0.47 -19.28
C ASP A 714 12.23 -0.11 -19.90
N GLN A 715 12.54 1.18 -19.91
CA GLN A 715 13.78 1.73 -20.45
C GLN A 715 14.08 3.11 -19.87
N ALA A 716 15.31 3.30 -19.42
CA ALA A 716 15.87 4.60 -19.10
C ALA A 716 16.27 5.36 -20.38
N SER A 717 15.98 6.66 -20.44
CA SER A 717 16.40 7.54 -21.53
C SER A 717 16.91 8.88 -21.00
N LEU A 718 17.81 9.53 -21.74
CA LEU A 718 18.25 10.87 -21.39
C LEU A 718 17.18 11.89 -21.75
N ILE A 719 16.79 12.69 -20.76
CA ILE A 719 15.88 13.83 -20.91
C ILE A 719 16.58 15.09 -20.37
N ASN A 720 16.26 16.25 -20.94
CA ASN A 720 17.00 17.48 -20.65
C ASN A 720 16.11 18.73 -20.51
N GLY A 721 16.40 19.57 -19.52
CA GLY A 721 15.71 20.81 -19.25
C GLY A 721 15.74 21.21 -17.77
N THR A 722 15.63 22.50 -17.47
CA THR A 722 15.41 23.00 -16.09
C THR A 722 14.10 22.46 -15.49
N SER A 723 13.18 21.98 -16.35
CA SER A 723 11.98 21.25 -15.96
C SER A 723 12.27 19.94 -15.23
N PHE A 724 13.49 19.38 -15.34
CA PHE A 724 13.95 18.23 -14.56
C PHE A 724 14.86 18.64 -13.40
N SER A 725 15.55 19.78 -13.51
CA SER A 725 16.32 20.35 -12.39
C SER A 725 15.43 20.74 -11.21
N SER A 726 14.29 21.39 -11.48
CA SER A 726 13.33 21.82 -10.45
C SER A 726 12.75 20.66 -9.62
N PRO A 727 12.16 19.60 -10.22
CA PRO A 727 11.62 18.47 -9.45
C PRO A 727 12.72 17.68 -8.74
N PHE A 728 13.95 17.65 -9.27
CA PHE A 728 15.08 17.04 -8.59
C PHE A 728 15.41 17.75 -7.26
N VAL A 729 15.52 19.08 -7.28
CA VAL A 729 15.78 19.86 -6.05
C VAL A 729 14.59 19.78 -5.09
N ALA A 730 13.36 19.78 -5.62
CA ALA A 730 12.16 19.55 -4.82
C ALA A 730 12.17 18.18 -4.11
N GLY A 731 12.66 17.12 -4.79
CA GLY A 731 12.87 15.79 -4.19
C GLY A 731 13.90 15.82 -3.07
N CYS A 732 15.00 16.55 -3.24
CA CYS A 732 15.98 16.76 -2.17
C CYS A 732 15.37 17.47 -0.95
N ALA A 733 14.50 18.47 -1.16
CA ALA A 733 13.76 19.11 -0.06
C ALA A 733 12.83 18.12 0.66
N ALA A 734 12.20 17.19 -0.07
CA ALA A 734 11.38 16.15 0.51
C ALA A 734 12.21 15.21 1.40
N LEU A 735 13.43 14.85 1.00
CA LEU A 735 14.36 14.07 1.83
C LEU A 735 14.71 14.80 3.13
N VAL A 736 14.97 16.10 3.09
CA VAL A 736 15.22 16.92 4.29
C VAL A 736 13.98 16.98 5.19
N MET A 737 12.78 17.14 4.62
CA MET A 737 11.52 17.08 5.36
C MET A 737 11.24 15.69 5.95
N ALA A 738 11.68 14.62 5.29
CA ALA A 738 11.57 13.26 5.80
C ALA A 738 12.52 13.00 6.97
N ALA A 739 13.73 13.57 6.92
CA ALA A 739 14.71 13.51 8.00
C ALA A 739 14.18 14.20 9.27
N ASP A 740 13.58 15.39 9.13
CA ASP A 740 12.95 16.12 10.23
C ASP A 740 11.63 16.79 9.79
N PRO A 741 10.48 16.10 10.03
CA PRO A 741 9.16 16.62 9.66
C PRO A 741 8.77 17.92 10.38
N ALA A 742 9.41 18.24 11.51
CA ALA A 742 9.12 19.44 12.29
C ALA A 742 9.71 20.71 11.67
N LEU A 743 10.62 20.59 10.69
CA LEU A 743 11.18 21.74 10.00
C LEU A 743 10.09 22.48 9.21
N SER A 744 10.10 23.81 9.33
CA SER A 744 9.30 24.65 8.46
C SER A 744 9.88 24.66 7.04
N ALA A 745 9.02 24.84 6.04
CA ALA A 745 9.37 25.00 4.64
C ALA A 745 10.49 26.05 4.47
N GLY A 746 10.35 27.22 5.08
CA GLY A 746 11.38 28.26 5.06
C GLY A 746 12.73 27.80 5.63
N ARG A 747 12.75 26.89 6.62
CA ARG A 747 14.00 26.33 7.16
C ARG A 747 14.62 25.30 6.22
N VAL A 748 13.80 24.46 5.59
CA VAL A 748 14.27 23.48 4.59
C VAL A 748 14.92 24.18 3.39
N ALA A 749 14.26 25.19 2.82
CA ALA A 749 14.83 25.96 1.72
C ALA A 749 16.17 26.64 2.08
N ARG A 750 16.26 27.21 3.29
CA ARG A 750 17.52 27.79 3.76
C ARG A 750 18.60 26.73 3.93
N LEU A 751 18.28 25.57 4.49
CA LEU A 751 19.25 24.48 4.65
C LEU A 751 19.83 24.09 3.29
N LEU A 752 18.98 23.86 2.28
CA LEU A 752 19.44 23.51 0.94
C LEU A 752 20.34 24.59 0.32
N ARG A 753 19.98 25.87 0.46
CA ARG A 753 20.81 26.99 -0.03
C ARG A 753 22.12 27.13 0.72
N ASP A 754 22.09 27.03 2.05
CA ASP A 754 23.27 27.15 2.92
C ASP A 754 24.26 26.00 2.70
N THR A 755 23.78 24.83 2.28
CA THR A 755 24.60 23.64 2.00
C THR A 755 24.89 23.42 0.52
N ALA A 756 24.39 24.29 -0.37
CA ALA A 756 24.70 24.20 -1.78
C ALA A 756 26.20 24.43 -2.01
N HIS A 757 26.79 23.66 -2.92
CA HIS A 757 28.17 23.91 -3.38
C HIS A 757 28.23 25.29 -4.03
N THR A 758 29.29 26.05 -3.74
CA THR A 758 29.50 27.38 -4.31
C THR A 758 30.88 27.44 -4.97
N GLY A 759 30.99 28.15 -6.10
CA GLY A 759 32.29 28.46 -6.72
C GLY A 759 32.68 27.58 -7.90
N GLY A 760 31.71 27.07 -8.67
CA GLY A 760 31.96 26.43 -9.97
C GLY A 760 32.78 27.35 -10.89
N ARG A 761 33.49 26.78 -11.88
CA ARG A 761 34.49 27.52 -12.69
C ARG A 761 33.97 28.77 -13.41
N ASP A 762 32.66 28.92 -13.58
CA ASP A 762 32.01 30.11 -14.15
C ASP A 762 31.69 31.21 -13.11
N GLY A 763 32.04 31.01 -11.84
CA GLY A 763 31.91 32.00 -10.76
C GLY A 763 30.46 32.39 -10.41
N ARG A 764 29.47 31.61 -10.88
CA ARG A 764 28.02 31.89 -10.78
C ARG A 764 27.17 30.64 -10.49
N VAL A 765 27.84 29.54 -10.17
CA VAL A 765 27.29 28.30 -9.61
C VAL A 765 27.97 28.10 -8.27
#